data_AF-A0A829FF15-F1
#
_entry.id   AF-A0A829FF15-F1
#
_cell.length_a   1.000
_cell.length_b   1.000
_cell.length_c   1.000
_cell.angle_alpha   90.00
_cell.angle_beta   90.00
_cell.angle_gamma   90.00
#
_symmetry.space_group_name_H-M   'P 1'
#
loop_
_entity.id
_entity.type
_entity.pdbx_description
1 polymer ?
#
loop_
_entity_poly.entity_id
_entity_poly.type
_entity_poly.pdbx_seq_one_letter_code
_entity_poly.pdbx_strand_id
1 'polypeptide(L)'
;MVYKTNESIIMIQAEATSPNRTNVVFWSHDRGTAKLRMKLVRKNGIPQSLPEGTTVPIRLMFKSATAEGGYGKHDYLATIEDRVNGIVSIVLEDNILGYVGIVEGSVYIDFPNDRSLDTAGRFTFDIKRSPIDDSTPELEDYYFNGFSQTIDKIEKILADGKQEIEQKITESETQIDGKLKETSNKITKANQDVATINTNIDKANDRIDQTNQQISDLGKLKKMYSNSIDFGNYDYSGNPNIAPVINDGNVFSLNNVVKLTPHGTFATSEKIADGDMAVGIGMVPWSRFDFSKLTVGKQYTLTIPIRINADYTGDISKLFIRIRCANTDSSVLVNTKMLPSDTPKEELVDISTTFTVPSTVQNSNNWYCHVGSSGDSDARGTVDIGYDVKLEEGSTATPYQPNLLDAPYYLSKAPLGENLVTNAKFPIKTSNNPISGFDISEELIIGETYTVSLKGTKPANKEFHLYYGDANYQQSQSQYQATLLPVEGLANVWSATFTARNTSETTNLLRVALWQKPNSATYGTVQIDWLKIEKGNTRTPNISEFKYFGEGLKDSNNPNDYSWDVTPEYTEKGLNDAVNVYDPQRVEGLKNFADGIQIAGDKVISENDCTVYTLTKDNSQSFIDGYVTFIKHGKEVVVNGTVKFKKAYAFGVPLDDEVPDEFIARIVHGMLTGQSGTNSVSKAMYVQKDLGKIMTNSEFAANEWFTFHGNYWVGVK
;
A
#
# COMPACT_ATOMS: atom_id res chain seq x y z
N MET A 1 28.48 81.27 40.99
CA MET A 1 28.48 82.06 42.24
C MET A 1 29.34 83.30 42.06
N VAL A 2 29.03 84.39 42.77
CA VAL A 2 29.80 85.65 42.75
C VAL A 2 30.76 85.63 43.94
N TYR A 3 32.05 85.90 43.71
CA TYR A 3 33.09 85.89 44.74
C TYR A 3 33.79 87.25 44.85
N LYS A 4 34.12 87.66 46.07
CA LYS A 4 35.04 88.77 46.34
C LYS A 4 36.46 88.26 46.15
N THR A 5 36.97 88.43 44.93
CA THR A 5 38.20 87.76 44.48
C THR A 5 39.37 88.72 44.49
N ASN A 6 40.50 88.27 45.03
CA ASN A 6 41.79 88.90 44.77
C ASN A 6 42.55 88.11 43.71
N GLU A 7 43.32 88.80 42.86
CA GLU A 7 44.34 88.18 42.01
C GLU A 7 45.73 88.57 42.52
N SER A 8 46.46 87.57 43.02
CA SER A 8 47.85 87.74 43.46
C SER A 8 48.78 86.87 42.61
N ILE A 9 49.97 87.40 42.32
CA ILE A 9 51.05 86.63 41.69
C ILE A 9 51.97 86.12 42.80
N ILE A 10 52.16 84.80 42.85
CA ILE A 10 53.07 84.15 43.78
C ILE A 10 54.25 83.59 42.97
N MET A 11 55.43 84.15 43.21
CA MET A 11 56.65 83.74 42.52
C MET A 11 57.33 82.58 43.26
N ILE A 12 57.58 81.50 42.53
CA ILE A 12 58.30 80.31 42.98
C ILE A 12 59.77 80.51 42.63
N GLN A 13 60.59 80.73 43.67
CA GLN A 13 62.04 80.94 43.55
C GLN A 13 62.74 80.45 44.83
N ALA A 14 64.08 80.32 44.76
CA ALA A 14 64.88 79.81 45.88
C ALA A 14 65.31 80.91 46.86
N GLU A 15 65.35 82.17 46.40
CA GLU A 15 65.78 83.31 47.20
C GLU A 15 64.71 83.71 48.24
N ALA A 16 65.14 83.92 49.49
CA ALA A 16 64.26 84.45 50.53
C ALA A 16 63.83 85.88 50.17
N THR A 17 62.54 86.11 50.08
CA THR A 17 61.94 87.41 49.79
C THR A 17 60.95 87.80 50.88
N SER A 18 60.74 89.11 51.07
CA SER A 18 59.72 89.59 51.99
C SER A 18 58.33 89.08 51.56
N PRO A 19 57.44 88.74 52.50
CA PRO A 19 56.09 88.30 52.16
C PRO A 19 55.38 89.28 51.22
N ASN A 20 54.70 88.75 50.20
CA ASN A 20 53.90 89.56 49.28
C ASN A 20 52.72 90.20 50.04
N ARG A 21 52.78 91.52 50.25
CA ARG A 21 51.67 92.28 50.84
C ARG A 21 50.59 92.45 49.79
N THR A 22 49.57 91.60 49.86
CA THR A 22 48.49 91.57 48.87
C THR A 22 47.59 92.81 48.91
N ASN A 23 47.64 93.59 50.00
CA ASN A 23 46.72 94.68 50.32
C ASN A 23 45.24 94.26 50.32
N VAL A 24 44.97 92.96 50.40
CA VAL A 24 43.62 92.41 50.46
C VAL A 24 43.08 92.59 51.86
N VAL A 25 41.84 93.08 51.93
CA VAL A 25 41.07 93.15 53.17
C VAL A 25 39.79 92.35 52.99
N PHE A 26 39.71 91.22 53.68
CA PHE A 26 38.44 90.52 53.86
C PHE A 26 37.75 91.02 55.13
N TRP A 27 36.44 90.99 55.12
CA TRP A 27 35.60 91.36 56.25
C TRP A 27 34.95 90.12 56.81
N SER A 28 34.67 90.09 58.11
CA SER A 28 34.02 88.96 58.78
C SER A 28 32.66 88.54 58.18
N HIS A 29 32.06 89.41 57.34
CA HIS A 29 30.80 89.18 56.65
C HIS A 29 30.97 88.56 55.25
N ASP A 30 32.20 88.42 54.72
CA ASP A 30 32.48 87.84 53.39
C ASP A 30 32.37 86.29 53.39
N ARG A 31 31.36 85.75 54.10
CA ARG A 31 31.11 84.31 54.30
C ARG A 31 30.84 83.60 52.97
N GLY A 32 31.53 82.49 52.72
CA GLY A 32 31.48 81.74 51.45
C GLY A 32 31.88 82.51 50.18
N THR A 33 32.35 83.76 50.30
CA THR A 33 32.63 84.66 49.16
C THR A 33 34.03 85.27 49.17
N ALA A 34 34.75 85.21 50.29
CA ALA A 34 36.14 85.61 50.41
C ALA A 34 37.06 84.64 49.66
N LYS A 35 37.46 85.00 48.43
CA LYS A 35 38.25 84.12 47.56
C LYS A 35 39.64 84.68 47.30
N LEU A 36 40.65 83.90 47.65
CA LEU A 36 42.04 84.15 47.26
C LEU A 36 42.33 83.37 45.98
N ARG A 37 42.60 84.08 44.89
CA ARG A 37 43.02 83.49 43.63
C ARG A 37 44.47 83.88 43.35
N MET A 38 45.30 82.88 43.10
CA MET A 38 46.74 83.04 42.97
C MET A 38 47.20 82.47 41.64
N LYS A 39 48.05 83.23 40.95
CA LYS A 39 48.80 82.74 39.79
C LYS A 39 50.21 82.39 40.24
N LEU A 40 50.54 81.10 40.14
CA LEU A 40 51.85 80.57 40.47
C LEU A 40 52.78 80.72 39.27
N VAL A 41 53.90 81.43 39.44
CA VAL A 41 54.86 81.71 38.36
C VAL A 41 56.30 81.43 38.79
N ARG A 42 57.18 81.10 37.86
CA ARG A 42 58.63 81.02 38.04
C ARG A 42 59.29 82.39 37.74
N LYS A 43 60.61 82.50 37.98
CA LYS A 43 61.42 83.68 37.62
C LYS A 43 61.11 84.14 36.19
N ASN A 44 61.03 85.46 35.99
CA ASN A 44 60.61 86.13 34.74
C ASN A 44 59.10 85.99 34.38
N GLY A 45 58.25 85.55 35.31
CA GLY A 45 56.79 85.57 35.14
C GLY A 45 56.21 84.38 34.37
N ILE A 46 57.00 83.33 34.13
CA ILE A 46 56.57 82.12 33.42
C ILE A 46 55.59 81.31 34.29
N PRO A 47 54.37 80.97 33.81
CA PRO A 47 53.43 80.16 34.58
C PRO A 47 53.99 78.82 35.07
N GLN A 48 53.62 78.41 36.28
CA GLN A 48 53.92 77.10 36.82
C GLN A 48 52.84 76.09 36.42
N SER A 49 53.17 75.15 35.53
CA SER A 49 52.28 74.03 35.17
C SER A 49 52.08 73.08 36.35
N LEU A 50 50.85 72.57 36.50
CA LEU A 50 50.38 71.68 37.57
C LEU A 50 49.82 70.37 36.97
N PRO A 51 50.66 69.34 36.75
CA PRO A 51 50.27 68.05 36.18
C PRO A 51 49.06 67.40 36.87
N GLU A 52 48.38 66.50 36.17
CA GLU A 52 47.30 65.70 36.76
C GLU A 52 47.81 64.91 37.98
N GLY A 53 47.06 64.95 39.08
CA GLY A 53 47.50 64.43 40.38
C GLY A 53 48.28 65.42 41.26
N THR A 54 48.67 66.61 40.76
CA THR A 54 49.24 67.67 41.62
C THR A 54 48.20 68.23 42.59
N THR A 55 48.61 68.41 43.85
CA THR A 55 47.88 69.11 44.89
C THR A 55 48.61 70.38 45.29
N VAL A 56 47.86 71.42 45.70
CA VAL A 56 48.43 72.71 46.11
C VAL A 56 47.90 73.05 47.50
N PRO A 57 48.58 72.61 48.58
CA PRO A 57 48.23 73.01 49.93
C PRO A 57 48.56 74.49 50.17
N ILE A 58 47.69 75.18 50.90
CA ILE A 58 47.89 76.56 51.32
C ILE A 58 47.67 76.62 52.82
N ARG A 59 48.72 76.98 53.56
CA ARG A 59 48.66 77.18 55.01
C ARG A 59 48.47 78.65 55.32
N LEU A 60 47.46 78.96 56.09
CA LEU A 60 47.19 80.28 56.65
C LEU A 60 47.55 80.26 58.13
N MET A 61 48.36 81.22 58.56
CA MET A 61 48.81 81.38 59.94
C MET A 61 48.35 82.72 60.49
N PHE A 62 47.91 82.73 61.73
CA PHE A 62 47.46 83.93 62.43
C PHE A 62 47.83 83.84 63.90
N LYS A 63 47.97 84.98 64.59
CA LYS A 63 48.30 84.97 66.02
C LYS A 63 47.12 84.42 66.82
N SER A 64 47.39 83.45 67.70
CA SER A 64 46.40 82.91 68.61
C SER A 64 46.98 82.82 70.03
N ALA A 65 46.17 83.20 71.02
CA ALA A 65 46.53 83.08 72.43
C ALA A 65 46.40 81.64 72.95
N THR A 66 45.62 80.80 72.27
CA THR A 66 45.29 79.44 72.67
C THR A 66 46.07 78.38 71.91
N ALA A 67 46.60 78.71 70.72
CA ALA A 67 47.39 77.79 69.92
C ALA A 67 48.79 77.52 70.50
N GLU A 68 49.25 76.28 70.37
CA GLU A 68 50.61 75.87 70.72
C GLU A 68 51.65 76.64 69.86
N GLY A 69 52.58 77.35 70.52
CA GLY A 69 53.56 78.21 69.86
C GLY A 69 53.05 79.60 69.47
N GLY A 70 51.82 79.98 69.87
CA GLY A 70 51.27 81.33 69.71
C GLY A 70 50.65 81.64 68.34
N TYR A 71 50.51 80.64 67.47
CA TYR A 71 49.95 80.79 66.12
C TYR A 71 48.95 79.68 65.78
N GLY A 72 47.73 80.07 65.39
CA GLY A 72 46.76 79.17 64.76
C GLY A 72 47.12 78.90 63.30
N LYS A 73 46.65 77.76 62.77
CA LYS A 73 47.01 77.25 61.43
C LYS A 73 45.79 76.68 60.73
N HIS A 74 45.39 77.27 59.61
CA HIS A 74 44.35 76.69 58.75
C HIS A 74 44.95 76.23 57.44
N ASP A 75 44.76 74.95 57.13
CA ASP A 75 45.28 74.30 55.94
C ASP A 75 44.16 74.12 54.90
N TYR A 76 44.34 74.73 53.75
CA TYR A 76 43.42 74.63 52.62
C TYR A 76 44.05 73.78 51.53
N LEU A 77 43.24 72.95 50.89
CA LEU A 77 43.63 72.32 49.63
C LEU A 77 43.06 73.15 48.49
N ALA A 78 43.93 73.86 47.76
CA ALA A 78 43.50 74.77 46.72
C ALA A 78 42.85 74.05 45.54
N THR A 79 41.77 74.64 45.03
CA THR A 79 41.19 74.24 43.75
C THR A 79 42.09 74.73 42.64
N ILE A 80 42.59 73.80 41.82
CA ILE A 80 43.34 74.13 40.61
C ILE A 80 42.33 74.50 39.52
N GLU A 81 42.24 75.79 39.21
CA GLU A 81 41.32 76.30 38.19
C GLU A 81 41.88 76.15 36.78
N ASP A 82 43.20 76.29 36.65
CA ASP A 82 43.90 76.14 35.38
C ASP A 82 45.25 75.48 35.61
N ARG A 83 45.35 74.20 35.24
CA ARG A 83 46.55 73.38 35.36
C ARG A 83 47.69 73.88 34.49
N VAL A 84 47.40 74.48 33.34
CA VAL A 84 48.42 74.92 32.38
C VAL A 84 49.00 76.26 32.81
N ASN A 85 48.15 77.18 33.28
CA ASN A 85 48.56 78.54 33.65
C ASN A 85 48.88 78.71 35.15
N GLY A 86 48.85 77.63 35.93
CA GLY A 86 49.22 77.65 37.35
C GLY A 86 48.28 78.49 38.20
N ILE A 87 46.98 78.47 37.87
CA ILE A 87 45.99 79.26 38.58
C ILE A 87 45.32 78.38 39.62
N VAL A 88 45.42 78.79 40.87
CA VAL A 88 44.81 78.12 42.00
C VAL A 88 43.97 79.09 42.80
N SER A 89 42.98 78.57 43.51
CA SER A 89 42.20 79.38 44.42
C SER A 89 41.81 78.63 45.69
N ILE A 90 41.61 79.40 46.75
CA ILE A 90 40.93 78.97 47.96
C ILE A 90 39.79 79.94 48.24
N VAL A 91 38.67 79.42 48.70
CA VAL A 91 37.62 80.21 49.33
C VAL A 91 37.83 80.04 50.83
N LEU A 92 37.90 81.15 51.57
CA LEU A 92 38.05 81.12 53.01
C LEU A 92 36.76 80.62 53.65
N GLU A 93 36.87 79.70 54.59
CA GLU A 93 35.75 79.22 55.39
C GLU A 93 35.38 80.23 56.47
N ASP A 94 34.15 80.15 56.96
CA ASP A 94 33.60 81.12 57.91
C ASP A 94 34.37 81.18 59.25
N ASN A 95 35.05 80.11 59.63
CA ASN A 95 35.83 80.01 60.88
C ASN A 95 37.03 80.99 60.91
N ILE A 96 37.81 81.11 59.82
CA ILE A 96 38.97 82.02 59.78
C ILE A 96 38.55 83.49 59.72
N LEU A 97 37.35 83.77 59.22
CA LEU A 97 36.77 85.12 59.18
C LEU A 97 36.44 85.66 60.59
N GLY A 98 36.50 84.81 61.63
CA GLY A 98 36.46 85.22 63.03
C GLY A 98 37.74 85.89 63.54
N TYR A 99 38.87 85.71 62.85
CA TYR A 99 40.12 86.38 63.20
C TYR A 99 40.10 87.86 62.77
N VAL A 100 40.65 88.75 63.59
CA VAL A 100 40.85 90.16 63.23
C VAL A 100 42.33 90.49 63.34
N GLY A 101 42.96 90.75 62.20
CA GLY A 101 44.40 90.98 62.11
C GLY A 101 45.00 90.52 60.78
N ILE A 102 46.33 90.47 60.75
CA ILE A 102 47.08 90.02 59.57
C ILE A 102 47.16 88.48 59.57
N VAL A 103 46.75 87.88 58.46
CA VAL A 103 46.92 86.46 58.19
C VAL A 103 48.09 86.26 57.23
N GLU A 104 48.99 85.35 57.58
CA GLU A 104 50.17 84.98 56.80
C GLU A 104 49.92 83.68 56.04
N GLY A 105 49.89 83.75 54.72
CA GLY A 105 49.69 82.62 53.83
C GLY A 105 50.99 82.05 53.28
N SER A 106 51.04 80.73 53.15
CA SER A 106 52.15 79.96 52.59
C SER A 106 51.63 78.96 51.57
N VAL A 107 52.16 78.99 50.35
CA VAL A 107 51.77 78.07 49.27
C VAL A 107 52.76 76.93 49.14
N TYR A 108 52.26 75.71 49.06
CA TYR A 108 53.01 74.49 48.81
C TYR A 108 52.49 73.82 47.54
N ILE A 109 53.32 73.03 46.86
CA ILE A 109 52.92 72.25 45.69
C ILE A 109 53.43 70.83 45.88
N ASP A 110 52.54 69.85 45.89
CA ASP A 110 52.91 68.44 45.89
C ASP A 110 52.59 67.84 44.53
N PHE A 111 53.60 67.26 43.90
CA PHE A 111 53.49 66.55 42.64
C PHE A 111 53.15 65.07 42.88
N PRO A 112 52.51 64.40 41.92
CA PRO A 112 52.10 63.00 42.07
C PRO A 112 53.25 61.99 42.18
N ASN A 113 54.51 62.41 41.99
CA ASN A 113 55.71 61.59 42.09
C ASN A 113 56.46 61.80 43.42
N ASP A 114 55.73 62.10 44.49
CA ASP A 114 56.23 62.36 45.85
C ASP A 114 57.22 63.54 45.97
N ARG A 115 57.33 64.37 44.92
CA ARG A 115 58.10 65.61 44.96
C ARG A 115 57.24 66.73 45.49
N SER A 116 57.77 67.55 46.39
CA SER A 116 57.08 68.75 46.87
C SER A 116 57.93 70.01 46.70
N LEU A 117 57.26 71.16 46.69
CA LEU A 117 57.86 72.49 46.69
C LEU A 117 57.26 73.29 47.85
N ASP A 118 58.10 73.68 48.81
CA ASP A 118 57.80 74.84 49.65
C ASP A 118 58.13 76.08 48.82
N THR A 119 57.10 76.78 48.37
CA THR A 119 57.34 77.99 47.60
C THR A 119 57.76 79.08 48.60
N ALA A 120 58.84 79.82 48.31
CA ALA A 120 59.14 81.07 49.03
C ALA A 120 58.01 82.12 48.91
N GLY A 121 56.92 81.78 48.20
CA GLY A 121 55.66 82.49 48.03
C GLY A 121 54.85 82.62 49.32
N ARG A 122 55.38 83.39 50.27
CA ARG A 122 54.65 83.88 51.43
C ARG A 122 53.83 85.11 51.03
N PHE A 123 52.61 85.22 51.52
CA PHE A 123 51.74 86.37 51.28
C PHE A 123 51.02 86.78 52.56
N THR A 124 50.57 88.02 52.63
CA THR A 124 49.79 88.51 53.78
C THR A 124 48.52 89.19 53.32
N PHE A 125 47.43 89.03 54.07
CA PHE A 125 46.18 89.77 53.91
C PHE A 125 45.59 90.11 55.28
N ASP A 126 44.69 91.09 55.32
CA ASP A 126 44.03 91.52 56.55
C ASP A 126 42.60 90.97 56.61
N ILE A 127 42.19 90.56 57.81
CA ILE A 127 40.78 90.35 58.13
C ILE A 127 40.35 91.44 59.09
N LYS A 128 39.27 92.14 58.75
CA LYS A 128 38.67 93.21 59.57
C LYS A 128 37.27 92.86 60.02
N ARG A 129 36.88 93.42 61.16
CA ARG A 129 35.52 93.27 61.67
C ARG A 129 34.54 94.12 60.87
N SER A 130 33.49 93.48 60.32
CA SER A 130 32.39 94.20 59.69
C SER A 130 31.56 94.95 60.75
N PRO A 131 31.10 96.20 60.49
CA PRO A 131 30.26 96.95 61.42
C PRO A 131 28.90 96.31 61.74
N ILE A 132 28.47 95.33 60.94
CA ILE A 132 27.16 94.66 61.05
C ILE A 132 27.25 93.25 61.67
N ASP A 133 28.45 92.79 62.02
CA ASP A 133 28.63 91.48 62.64
C ASP A 133 28.69 91.60 64.17
N ASP A 134 27.55 91.36 64.82
CA ASP A 134 27.40 91.44 66.28
C ASP A 134 28.06 90.27 67.02
N SER A 135 28.41 89.19 66.33
CA SER A 135 29.07 88.00 66.90
C SER A 135 30.23 87.50 66.02
N THR A 136 31.28 86.99 66.68
CA THR A 136 32.48 86.47 66.01
C THR A 136 32.31 84.98 65.77
N PRO A 137 32.51 84.46 64.54
CA PRO A 137 32.69 83.03 64.32
C PRO A 137 33.77 82.47 65.25
N GLU A 138 33.57 81.27 65.79
CA GLU A 138 34.57 80.62 66.61
C GLU A 138 35.82 80.34 65.77
N LEU A 139 36.95 80.88 66.21
CA LEU A 139 38.22 80.72 65.51
C LEU A 139 38.90 79.44 65.99
N GLU A 140 38.92 78.43 65.14
CA GLU A 140 39.63 77.18 65.43
C GLU A 140 41.15 77.39 65.33
N ASP A 141 41.92 76.88 66.30
CA ASP A 141 43.39 76.97 66.25
C ASP A 141 43.98 76.09 65.14
N TYR A 142 43.27 75.04 64.72
CA TYR A 142 43.63 74.20 63.57
C TYR A 142 42.39 73.82 62.75
N TYR A 143 42.48 73.94 61.42
CA TYR A 143 41.43 73.55 60.47
C TYR A 143 42.03 72.96 59.19
N PHE A 144 41.37 71.96 58.58
CA PHE A 144 41.76 71.40 57.28
C PHE A 144 40.57 71.22 56.33
N ASN A 145 40.58 71.91 55.19
CA ASN A 145 39.48 71.88 54.20
C ASN A 145 39.49 70.63 53.28
N GLY A 146 40.58 69.85 53.23
CA GLY A 146 40.69 68.76 52.25
C GLY A 146 39.67 67.61 52.42
N PHE A 147 39.01 67.49 53.57
CA PHE A 147 38.00 66.46 53.82
C PHE A 147 36.72 66.64 52.99
N SER A 148 36.22 67.87 52.83
CA SER A 148 34.99 68.15 52.08
C SER A 148 35.09 67.71 50.62
N GLN A 149 36.21 68.02 49.96
CA GLN A 149 36.46 67.60 48.58
C GLN A 149 36.55 66.07 48.40
N THR A 150 36.92 65.35 49.47
CA THR A 150 36.98 63.88 49.45
C THR A 150 35.56 63.28 49.56
N ILE A 151 34.71 63.86 50.41
CA ILE A 151 33.30 63.47 50.57
C ILE A 151 32.55 63.64 49.25
N ASP A 152 32.66 64.79 48.59
CA ASP A 152 31.99 65.05 47.30
C ASP A 152 32.33 64.02 46.22
N LYS A 153 33.60 63.58 46.18
CA LYS A 153 34.05 62.54 45.23
C LYS A 153 33.44 61.18 45.56
N ILE A 154 33.36 60.82 46.84
CA ILE A 154 32.75 59.56 47.30
C ILE A 154 31.25 59.56 46.97
N GLU A 155 30.55 60.67 47.24
CA GLU A 155 29.13 60.82 46.93
C GLU A 155 28.85 60.68 45.43
N LYS A 156 29.71 61.27 44.59
CA LYS A 156 29.61 61.12 43.13
C LYS A 156 29.81 59.66 42.69
N ILE A 157 30.83 58.97 43.21
CA ILE A 157 31.08 57.56 42.89
C ILE A 157 29.88 56.69 43.30
N LEU A 158 29.28 56.96 44.47
CA LEU A 158 28.08 56.26 44.92
C LEU A 158 26.88 56.50 44.01
N ALA A 159 26.65 57.74 43.56
CA ALA A 159 25.57 58.09 42.67
C ALA A 159 25.72 57.41 41.29
N ASP A 160 26.91 57.50 40.70
CA ASP A 160 27.22 56.90 39.39
C ASP A 160 27.09 55.36 39.47
N GLY A 161 27.63 54.75 40.52
CA GLY A 161 27.53 53.30 40.75
C GLY A 161 26.10 52.81 40.95
N LYS A 162 25.27 53.57 41.67
CA LYS A 162 23.84 53.28 41.84
C LYS A 162 23.11 53.31 40.50
N GLN A 163 23.35 54.34 39.69
CA GLN A 163 22.72 54.48 38.38
C GLN A 163 23.11 53.33 37.43
N GLU A 164 24.39 52.93 37.41
CA GLU A 164 24.85 51.81 36.57
C GLU A 164 24.19 50.48 36.99
N ILE A 165 24.04 50.23 38.29
CA ILE A 165 23.37 49.03 38.81
C ILE A 165 21.89 49.02 38.40
N GLU A 166 21.17 50.13 38.57
CA GLU A 166 19.75 50.24 38.18
C GLU A 166 19.54 49.99 36.68
N GLN A 167 20.44 50.51 35.84
CA GLN A 167 20.40 50.25 34.40
C GLN A 167 20.61 48.77 34.07
N LYS A 168 21.63 48.12 34.66
CA LYS A 168 21.89 46.68 34.44
C LYS A 168 20.76 45.77 34.91
N ILE A 169 20.09 46.13 36.01
CA ILE A 169 18.90 45.42 36.50
C ILE A 169 17.79 45.50 35.45
N THR A 170 17.48 46.71 34.96
CA THR A 170 16.42 46.94 33.97
C THR A 170 16.68 46.17 32.66
N GLU A 171 17.92 46.19 32.18
CA GLU A 171 18.33 45.42 31.00
C GLU A 171 18.19 43.91 31.22
N SER A 172 18.56 43.42 32.40
CA SER A 172 18.44 42.00 32.76
C SER A 172 16.98 41.55 32.85
N GLU A 173 16.12 42.33 33.49
CA GLU A 173 14.67 42.08 33.56
C GLU A 173 14.05 42.00 32.17
N THR A 174 14.39 42.95 31.30
CA THR A 174 13.90 42.97 29.90
C THR A 174 14.32 41.71 29.13
N GLN A 175 15.56 41.25 29.30
CA GLN A 175 16.04 40.02 28.66
C GLN A 175 15.37 38.77 29.21
N ILE A 176 15.15 38.70 30.53
CA ILE A 176 14.45 37.59 31.19
C ILE A 176 13.01 37.49 30.69
N ASP A 177 12.29 38.61 30.65
CA ASP A 177 10.90 38.66 30.16
C ASP A 177 10.81 38.23 28.69
N GLY A 178 11.76 38.67 27.86
CA GLY A 178 11.84 38.24 26.46
C GLY A 178 11.97 36.72 26.32
N LYS A 179 12.89 36.11 27.08
CA LYS A 179 13.11 34.65 27.08
C LYS A 179 11.92 33.87 27.66
N LEU A 180 11.29 34.38 28.71
CA LEU A 180 10.09 33.78 29.30
C LEU A 180 8.93 33.76 28.28
N LYS A 181 8.72 34.87 27.57
CA LYS A 181 7.69 34.98 26.54
C LYS A 181 7.94 34.02 25.37
N GLU A 182 9.19 33.93 24.90
CA GLU A 182 9.55 32.99 23.84
C GLU A 182 9.33 31.53 24.27
N THR A 183 9.72 31.20 25.51
CA THR A 183 9.52 29.86 26.08
C THR A 183 8.03 29.53 26.22
N SER A 184 7.22 30.47 26.70
CA SER A 184 5.77 30.31 26.81
C SER A 184 5.10 30.07 25.46
N ASN A 185 5.53 30.78 24.42
CA ASN A 185 5.05 30.57 23.05
C ASN A 185 5.42 29.17 22.53
N LYS A 186 6.66 28.71 22.76
CA LYS A 186 7.09 27.35 22.39
C LYS A 186 6.29 26.27 23.10
N ILE A 187 6.02 26.44 24.40
CA ILE A 187 5.17 25.52 25.19
C ILE A 187 3.74 25.50 24.64
N THR A 188 3.17 26.66 24.34
CA THR A 188 1.82 26.77 23.76
C THR A 188 1.73 26.04 22.44
N LYS A 189 2.73 26.22 21.57
CA LYS A 189 2.81 25.53 20.28
C LYS A 189 2.96 24.01 20.46
N ALA A 190 3.83 23.57 21.35
CA ALA A 190 3.99 22.15 21.67
C ALA A 190 2.67 21.53 22.18
N ASN A 191 1.91 22.23 23.01
CA ASN A 191 0.60 21.75 23.49
C ASN A 191 -0.42 21.62 22.35
N GLN A 192 -0.42 22.55 21.38
CA GLN A 192 -1.26 22.46 20.19
C GLN A 192 -0.86 21.27 19.30
N ASP A 193 0.44 21.04 19.15
CA ASP A 193 0.96 19.93 18.36
C ASP A 193 0.61 18.58 19.02
N VAL A 194 0.71 18.48 20.35
CA VAL A 194 0.25 17.29 21.12
C VAL A 194 -1.24 17.03 20.93
N ALA A 195 -2.09 18.06 21.00
CA ALA A 195 -3.53 17.90 20.77
C ALA A 195 -3.83 17.41 19.33
N THR A 196 -3.08 17.91 18.35
CA THR A 196 -3.17 17.48 16.95
C THR A 196 -2.74 16.02 16.79
N ILE A 197 -1.64 15.62 17.44
CA ILE A 197 -1.15 14.24 17.43
C ILE A 197 -2.19 13.30 18.04
N ASN A 198 -2.77 13.63 19.20
CA ASN A 198 -3.81 12.81 19.83
C ASN A 198 -5.01 12.60 18.90
N THR A 199 -5.48 13.67 18.23
CA THR A 199 -6.58 13.58 17.25
C THR A 199 -6.22 12.65 16.08
N ASN A 200 -4.97 12.67 15.61
CA ASN A 200 -4.52 11.79 14.53
C ASN A 200 -4.38 10.34 14.98
N ILE A 201 -3.97 10.10 16.24
CA ILE A 201 -3.93 8.77 16.84
C ILE A 201 -5.34 8.18 16.93
N ASP A 202 -6.33 8.96 17.39
CA ASP A 202 -7.73 8.50 17.46
C ASP A 202 -8.25 8.09 16.08
N LYS A 203 -8.03 8.92 15.06
CA LYS A 203 -8.41 8.59 13.66
C LYS A 203 -7.69 7.35 13.13
N ALA A 204 -6.43 7.13 13.52
CA ALA A 204 -5.69 5.95 13.12
C ALA A 204 -6.26 4.69 13.77
N ASN A 205 -6.61 4.76 15.06
CA ASN A 205 -7.26 3.66 15.78
C ASN A 205 -8.61 3.29 15.16
N ASP A 206 -9.46 4.27 14.84
CA ASP A 206 -10.75 4.02 14.15
C ASP A 206 -10.55 3.25 12.83
N ARG A 207 -9.52 3.62 12.05
CA ARG A 207 -9.18 2.93 10.80
C ARG A 207 -8.65 1.51 11.04
N ILE A 208 -7.87 1.29 12.08
CA ILE A 208 -7.37 -0.03 12.47
C ILE A 208 -8.55 -0.93 12.84
N ASP A 209 -9.49 -0.44 13.64
CA ASP A 209 -10.68 -1.20 14.05
C ASP A 209 -11.57 -1.54 12.85
N GLN A 210 -11.80 -0.60 11.94
CA GLN A 210 -12.51 -0.86 10.69
C GLN A 210 -11.82 -1.95 9.85
N THR A 211 -10.50 -1.89 9.75
CA THR A 211 -9.70 -2.88 9.00
C THR A 211 -9.80 -4.26 9.65
N ASN A 212 -9.70 -4.34 10.98
CA ASN A 212 -9.84 -5.59 11.73
C ASN A 212 -11.22 -6.22 11.52
N GLN A 213 -12.28 -5.41 11.47
CA GLN A 213 -13.62 -5.88 11.17
C GLN A 213 -13.70 -6.48 9.75
N GLN A 214 -13.15 -5.79 8.75
CA GLN A 214 -13.10 -6.28 7.36
C GLN A 214 -12.32 -7.60 7.24
N ILE A 215 -11.17 -7.71 7.92
CA ILE A 215 -10.37 -8.95 7.95
C ILE A 215 -11.16 -10.09 8.61
N SER A 216 -11.89 -9.81 9.71
CA SER A 216 -12.76 -10.79 10.36
C SER A 216 -13.84 -11.30 9.42
N ASP A 217 -14.42 -10.42 8.61
CA ASP A 217 -15.48 -10.79 7.68
C ASP A 217 -14.97 -11.61 6.48
N LEU A 218 -13.76 -11.32 5.98
CA LEU A 218 -13.10 -12.18 4.98
C LEU A 218 -12.85 -13.59 5.51
N GLY A 219 -12.48 -13.74 6.79
CA GLY A 219 -12.31 -15.04 7.44
C GLY A 219 -13.60 -15.87 7.58
N LYS A 220 -14.78 -15.27 7.35
CA LYS A 220 -16.09 -15.94 7.43
C LYS A 220 -16.61 -16.45 6.09
N LEU A 221 -15.95 -16.12 4.98
CA LEU A 221 -16.39 -16.52 3.65
C LEU A 221 -16.52 -18.05 3.56
N LYS A 222 -17.66 -18.49 3.06
CA LYS A 222 -18.00 -19.87 2.74
C LYS A 222 -17.76 -20.09 1.26
N LYS A 223 -17.26 -21.29 0.95
CA LYS A 223 -17.00 -21.71 -0.42
C LYS A 223 -18.07 -22.64 -0.92
N MET A 224 -18.36 -22.51 -2.20
CA MET A 224 -19.22 -23.42 -2.96
C MET A 224 -18.56 -23.69 -4.30
N TYR A 225 -18.90 -24.81 -4.92
CA TYR A 225 -18.31 -25.27 -6.17
C TYR A 225 -19.43 -25.73 -7.11
N SER A 226 -19.25 -25.47 -8.40
CA SER A 226 -20.23 -25.86 -9.41
C SER A 226 -19.55 -25.99 -10.78
N ASN A 227 -20.19 -26.73 -11.68
CA ASN A 227 -19.80 -26.81 -13.07
C ASN A 227 -20.59 -25.83 -13.97
N SER A 228 -21.56 -25.11 -13.41
CA SER A 228 -22.32 -24.07 -14.10
C SER A 228 -22.51 -22.85 -13.18
N ILE A 229 -22.63 -21.68 -13.79
CA ILE A 229 -23.08 -20.44 -13.11
C ILE A 229 -24.40 -19.93 -13.70
N ASP A 230 -24.91 -20.59 -14.74
CA ASP A 230 -26.20 -20.28 -15.34
C ASP A 230 -27.31 -20.99 -14.57
N PHE A 231 -27.52 -20.55 -13.33
CA PHE A 231 -28.56 -21.10 -12.46
C PHE A 231 -29.96 -20.72 -12.92
N GLY A 232 -30.12 -19.76 -13.85
CA GLY A 232 -31.40 -19.24 -14.25
C GLY A 232 -32.07 -18.36 -13.18
N ASN A 233 -33.20 -17.73 -13.54
CA ASN A 233 -33.92 -16.79 -12.68
C ASN A 233 -35.00 -17.50 -11.83
N TYR A 234 -34.60 -18.51 -11.05
CA TYR A 234 -35.49 -19.22 -10.14
C TYR A 234 -35.45 -18.65 -8.72
N ASP A 235 -36.46 -18.97 -7.91
CA ASP A 235 -36.48 -18.67 -6.48
C ASP A 235 -35.86 -19.83 -5.67
N TYR A 236 -34.66 -19.59 -5.18
CA TYR A 236 -33.84 -20.52 -4.40
C TYR A 236 -34.05 -20.40 -2.88
N SER A 237 -35.06 -19.66 -2.40
CA SER A 237 -35.32 -19.51 -0.96
C SER A 237 -35.90 -20.76 -0.31
N GLY A 238 -36.36 -21.72 -1.12
CA GLY A 238 -37.01 -22.96 -0.70
C GLY A 238 -36.07 -24.17 -0.56
N ASN A 239 -36.65 -25.36 -0.34
CA ASN A 239 -35.87 -26.58 -0.22
C ASN A 239 -35.36 -27.07 -1.59
N PRO A 240 -34.14 -27.65 -1.66
CA PRO A 240 -33.56 -28.17 -2.90
C PRO A 240 -34.46 -29.19 -3.60
N ASN A 241 -34.50 -29.10 -4.93
CA ASN A 241 -35.21 -30.08 -5.75
C ASN A 241 -34.35 -31.35 -5.92
N ILE A 242 -34.92 -32.50 -5.61
CA ILE A 242 -34.33 -33.84 -5.80
C ILE A 242 -35.05 -34.64 -6.90
N ALA A 243 -35.97 -34.04 -7.65
CA ALA A 243 -36.48 -34.64 -8.87
C ALA A 243 -35.37 -34.69 -9.95
N PRO A 244 -35.35 -35.70 -10.82
CA PRO A 244 -34.50 -35.66 -12.01
C PRO A 244 -34.98 -34.54 -12.96
N VAL A 245 -34.11 -34.14 -13.88
CA VAL A 245 -34.53 -33.26 -14.98
C VAL A 245 -35.59 -33.95 -15.83
N ILE A 246 -36.77 -33.35 -15.93
CA ILE A 246 -37.87 -33.84 -16.76
C ILE A 246 -37.80 -33.18 -18.14
N ASN A 247 -38.00 -33.99 -19.18
CA ASN A 247 -38.00 -33.55 -20.57
C ASN A 247 -38.79 -34.53 -21.44
N ASP A 248 -38.92 -34.21 -22.73
CA ASP A 248 -39.60 -35.05 -23.74
C ASP A 248 -39.09 -36.51 -23.74
N GLY A 249 -37.83 -36.75 -23.36
CA GLY A 249 -37.19 -38.05 -23.34
C GLY A 249 -37.44 -38.89 -22.08
N ASN A 250 -38.22 -38.41 -21.10
CA ASN A 250 -38.61 -39.20 -19.92
C ASN A 250 -40.05 -38.94 -19.44
N VAL A 251 -40.92 -38.46 -20.32
CA VAL A 251 -42.37 -38.41 -20.12
C VAL A 251 -43.05 -39.29 -21.17
N PHE A 252 -43.75 -40.34 -20.74
CA PHE A 252 -44.25 -41.40 -21.63
C PHE A 252 -45.64 -41.89 -21.25
N SER A 253 -46.37 -42.37 -22.26
CA SER A 253 -47.67 -42.99 -22.05
C SER A 253 -47.47 -44.39 -21.48
N LEU A 254 -48.25 -44.75 -20.46
CA LEU A 254 -48.20 -46.06 -19.82
C LEU A 254 -49.26 -47.02 -20.39
N ASN A 255 -50.12 -46.53 -21.28
CA ASN A 255 -51.16 -47.32 -21.93
C ASN A 255 -51.46 -46.79 -23.34
N ASN A 256 -52.31 -47.50 -24.07
CA ASN A 256 -52.73 -47.10 -25.42
C ASN A 256 -53.94 -46.16 -25.43
N VAL A 257 -54.34 -45.61 -24.27
CA VAL A 257 -55.49 -44.70 -24.11
C VAL A 257 -55.09 -43.25 -24.38
N VAL A 258 -53.80 -42.95 -24.21
CA VAL A 258 -53.24 -41.60 -24.29
C VAL A 258 -52.26 -41.50 -25.46
N LYS A 259 -52.37 -40.42 -26.21
CA LYS A 259 -51.32 -39.95 -27.11
C LYS A 259 -50.63 -38.75 -26.46
N LEU A 260 -49.31 -38.85 -26.30
CA LEU A 260 -48.49 -37.74 -25.82
C LEU A 260 -47.90 -36.94 -26.97
N THR A 261 -47.96 -35.63 -26.86
CA THR A 261 -47.29 -34.69 -27.77
C THR A 261 -46.30 -33.84 -26.96
N PRO A 262 -44.97 -33.98 -27.19
CA PRO A 262 -43.96 -33.18 -26.50
C PRO A 262 -43.89 -31.74 -27.03
N HIS A 263 -43.58 -30.80 -26.14
CA HIS A 263 -43.41 -29.38 -26.47
C HIS A 263 -42.13 -28.76 -25.85
N GLY A 264 -41.21 -29.57 -25.32
CA GLY A 264 -39.92 -29.14 -24.77
C GLY A 264 -39.97 -28.59 -23.34
N THR A 265 -41.09 -27.99 -22.91
CA THR A 265 -41.31 -27.49 -21.53
C THR A 265 -42.50 -28.14 -20.83
N PHE A 266 -43.35 -28.82 -21.60
CA PHE A 266 -44.48 -29.62 -21.14
C PHE A 266 -44.79 -30.69 -22.19
N ALA A 267 -45.59 -31.69 -21.81
CA ALA A 267 -46.21 -32.61 -22.77
C ALA A 267 -47.73 -32.55 -22.69
N THR A 268 -48.39 -32.54 -23.84
CA THR A 268 -49.86 -32.63 -23.96
C THR A 268 -50.28 -34.10 -23.95
N SER A 269 -51.11 -34.48 -22.99
CA SER A 269 -51.73 -35.80 -22.90
C SER A 269 -53.14 -35.74 -23.51
N GLU A 270 -53.28 -36.29 -24.72
CA GLU A 270 -54.57 -36.40 -25.41
C GLU A 270 -55.20 -37.77 -25.16
N LYS A 271 -56.42 -37.77 -24.62
CA LYS A 271 -57.16 -39.01 -24.38
C LYS A 271 -57.92 -39.45 -25.63
N ILE A 272 -57.41 -40.49 -26.30
CA ILE A 272 -57.84 -40.93 -27.64
C ILE A 272 -58.72 -42.19 -27.65
N ALA A 273 -58.88 -42.88 -26.52
CA ALA A 273 -59.69 -44.09 -26.41
C ALA A 273 -60.41 -44.19 -25.06
N ASP A 274 -61.28 -45.19 -24.90
CA ASP A 274 -61.91 -45.51 -23.62
C ASP A 274 -60.90 -46.15 -22.66
N GLY A 275 -60.98 -45.77 -21.39
CA GLY A 275 -60.08 -46.20 -20.32
C GLY A 275 -59.55 -45.01 -19.51
N ASP A 276 -58.76 -45.28 -18.48
CA ASP A 276 -58.16 -44.22 -17.67
C ASP A 276 -56.87 -43.68 -18.31
N MET A 277 -56.64 -42.37 -18.23
CA MET A 277 -55.40 -41.71 -18.62
C MET A 277 -54.26 -42.20 -17.72
N ALA A 278 -53.10 -42.53 -18.31
CA ALA A 278 -51.92 -42.93 -17.54
C ALA A 278 -50.61 -42.47 -18.21
N VAL A 279 -49.95 -41.49 -17.62
CA VAL A 279 -48.68 -40.90 -18.10
C VAL A 279 -47.61 -41.02 -17.03
N GLY A 280 -46.47 -41.63 -17.36
CA GLY A 280 -45.29 -41.72 -16.51
C GLY A 280 -44.37 -40.52 -16.71
N ILE A 281 -43.80 -40.04 -15.62
CA ILE A 281 -42.89 -38.88 -15.54
C ILE A 281 -41.59 -39.32 -14.87
N GLY A 282 -40.46 -38.98 -15.49
CA GLY A 282 -39.12 -39.42 -15.06
C GLY A 282 -38.91 -40.92 -15.29
N MET A 283 -39.43 -41.45 -16.39
CA MET A 283 -39.24 -42.85 -16.76
C MET A 283 -39.32 -43.07 -18.28
N VAL A 284 -38.82 -44.22 -18.74
CA VAL A 284 -39.18 -44.83 -20.04
C VAL A 284 -39.78 -46.19 -19.70
N PRO A 285 -40.98 -46.53 -20.23
CA PRO A 285 -41.70 -47.74 -19.86
C PRO A 285 -40.79 -48.98 -19.82
N TRP A 286 -40.78 -49.66 -18.68
CA TRP A 286 -40.08 -50.92 -18.40
C TRP A 286 -38.55 -50.94 -18.66
N SER A 287 -37.92 -49.79 -18.87
CA SER A 287 -36.49 -49.72 -19.28
C SER A 287 -35.67 -48.69 -18.50
N ARG A 288 -36.27 -47.57 -18.09
CA ARG A 288 -35.54 -46.48 -17.42
C ARG A 288 -36.40 -45.83 -16.34
N PHE A 289 -35.80 -45.54 -15.20
CA PHE A 289 -36.42 -44.83 -14.09
C PHE A 289 -35.42 -43.82 -13.53
N ASP A 290 -35.81 -42.55 -13.50
CA ASP A 290 -34.90 -41.44 -13.22
C ASP A 290 -35.05 -40.88 -11.80
N PHE A 291 -36.12 -41.22 -11.07
CA PHE A 291 -36.22 -40.82 -9.67
C PHE A 291 -35.35 -41.73 -8.79
N SER A 292 -34.57 -41.13 -7.89
CA SER A 292 -33.89 -41.86 -6.84
C SER A 292 -34.88 -42.43 -5.83
N LYS A 293 -34.52 -43.55 -5.18
CA LYS A 293 -35.27 -44.05 -4.03
C LYS A 293 -35.24 -43.02 -2.89
N LEU A 294 -36.41 -42.79 -2.27
CA LEU A 294 -36.54 -41.90 -1.12
C LEU A 294 -36.30 -42.61 0.21
N THR A 295 -35.89 -41.85 1.22
CA THR A 295 -35.65 -42.38 2.56
C THR A 295 -36.97 -42.68 3.28
N VAL A 296 -37.13 -43.93 3.72
CA VAL A 296 -38.30 -44.38 4.50
C VAL A 296 -38.43 -43.56 5.80
N GLY A 297 -39.66 -43.15 6.12
CA GLY A 297 -39.98 -42.36 7.31
C GLY A 297 -39.74 -40.86 7.17
N LYS A 298 -38.99 -40.41 6.15
CA LYS A 298 -38.88 -38.98 5.83
C LYS A 298 -40.15 -38.48 5.13
N GLN A 299 -40.41 -37.18 5.28
CA GLN A 299 -41.53 -36.50 4.64
C GLN A 299 -41.05 -35.69 3.44
N TYR A 300 -41.79 -35.77 2.33
CA TYR A 300 -41.50 -35.03 1.10
C TYR A 300 -42.76 -34.38 0.57
N THR A 301 -42.55 -33.34 -0.24
CA THR A 301 -43.59 -32.70 -1.03
C THR A 301 -43.26 -32.85 -2.51
N LEU A 302 -44.22 -33.40 -3.26
CA LEU A 302 -44.19 -33.50 -4.73
C LEU A 302 -45.07 -32.41 -5.31
N THR A 303 -44.56 -31.66 -6.28
CA THR A 303 -45.29 -30.67 -7.07
C THR A 303 -45.14 -30.99 -8.55
N ILE A 304 -46.27 -31.03 -9.27
CA ILE A 304 -46.30 -31.21 -10.73
C ILE A 304 -47.22 -30.11 -11.30
N PRO A 305 -46.74 -29.28 -12.23
CA PRO A 305 -47.58 -28.31 -12.92
C PRO A 305 -48.52 -29.03 -13.90
N ILE A 306 -49.83 -28.76 -13.79
CA ILE A 306 -50.87 -29.35 -14.65
C ILE A 306 -51.73 -28.24 -15.24
N ARG A 307 -51.97 -28.29 -16.56
CA ARG A 307 -52.99 -27.45 -17.22
C ARG A 307 -54.07 -28.33 -17.79
N ILE A 308 -55.31 -28.08 -17.39
CA ILE A 308 -56.49 -28.77 -17.93
C ILE A 308 -56.98 -27.94 -19.10
N ASN A 309 -56.98 -28.47 -20.31
CA ASN A 309 -57.39 -27.68 -21.47
C ASN A 309 -58.92 -27.62 -21.60
N ALA A 310 -59.41 -26.65 -22.38
CA ALA A 310 -60.82 -26.32 -22.53
C ALA A 310 -61.62 -27.50 -23.07
N ASP A 311 -60.99 -28.32 -23.91
CA ASP A 311 -61.57 -29.50 -24.53
C ASP A 311 -61.70 -30.70 -23.56
N TYR A 312 -61.13 -30.64 -22.36
CA TYR A 312 -61.26 -31.71 -21.36
C TYR A 312 -62.71 -31.83 -20.86
N THR A 313 -63.37 -32.95 -21.13
CA THR A 313 -64.78 -33.18 -20.79
C THR A 313 -64.99 -34.00 -19.52
N GLY A 314 -63.90 -34.52 -18.92
CA GLY A 314 -63.95 -35.37 -17.74
C GLY A 314 -64.16 -34.62 -16.43
N ASP A 315 -64.37 -35.38 -15.36
CA ASP A 315 -64.43 -34.83 -14.01
C ASP A 315 -63.02 -34.52 -13.51
N ILE A 316 -62.74 -33.23 -13.29
CA ILE A 316 -61.43 -32.75 -12.82
C ILE A 316 -61.01 -33.45 -11.52
N SER A 317 -61.97 -33.74 -10.63
CA SER A 317 -61.67 -34.40 -9.36
C SER A 317 -61.23 -35.86 -9.49
N LYS A 318 -61.33 -36.42 -10.70
CA LYS A 318 -60.82 -37.76 -11.05
C LYS A 318 -59.42 -37.75 -11.64
N LEU A 319 -58.89 -36.58 -11.99
CA LEU A 319 -57.48 -36.42 -12.34
C LEU A 319 -56.62 -36.53 -11.09
N PHE A 320 -55.39 -37.04 -11.24
CA PHE A 320 -54.46 -37.13 -10.13
C PHE A 320 -53.01 -36.92 -10.53
N ILE A 321 -52.21 -36.60 -9.52
CA ILE A 321 -50.77 -36.80 -9.51
C ILE A 321 -50.40 -37.87 -8.46
N ARG A 322 -49.39 -38.68 -8.74
CA ARG A 322 -48.97 -39.80 -7.89
C ARG A 322 -47.46 -39.98 -7.95
N ILE A 323 -46.91 -40.52 -6.87
CA ILE A 323 -45.57 -41.11 -6.87
C ILE A 323 -45.69 -42.62 -6.69
N ARG A 324 -44.90 -43.37 -7.47
CA ARG A 324 -44.90 -44.83 -7.49
C ARG A 324 -43.48 -45.37 -7.51
N CYS A 325 -43.36 -46.63 -7.12
CA CYS A 325 -42.15 -47.40 -7.27
C CYS A 325 -42.51 -48.87 -7.56
N ALA A 326 -41.52 -49.72 -7.78
CA ALA A 326 -41.68 -51.17 -7.76
C ALA A 326 -41.05 -51.74 -6.48
N ASN A 327 -41.60 -52.85 -5.98
CA ASN A 327 -41.01 -53.66 -4.91
C ASN A 327 -40.91 -55.12 -5.38
N THR A 328 -40.39 -56.04 -4.56
CA THR A 328 -40.08 -57.44 -4.94
C THR A 328 -41.19 -58.19 -5.68
N ASP A 329 -42.47 -57.82 -5.48
CA ASP A 329 -43.61 -58.60 -5.98
C ASP A 329 -44.64 -57.79 -6.81
N SER A 330 -44.57 -56.45 -6.90
CA SER A 330 -45.49 -55.61 -7.71
C SER A 330 -45.16 -54.11 -7.69
N SER A 331 -45.87 -53.32 -8.52
CA SER A 331 -45.86 -51.85 -8.42
C SER A 331 -46.54 -51.39 -7.13
N VAL A 332 -45.87 -50.53 -6.39
CA VAL A 332 -46.36 -49.95 -5.13
C VAL A 332 -46.76 -48.50 -5.36
N LEU A 333 -47.95 -48.14 -4.86
CA LEU A 333 -48.41 -46.76 -4.79
C LEU A 333 -47.84 -46.12 -3.52
N VAL A 334 -47.04 -45.07 -3.67
CA VAL A 334 -46.44 -44.36 -2.53
C VAL A 334 -47.40 -43.30 -2.01
N ASN A 335 -47.91 -42.46 -2.90
CA ASN A 335 -48.88 -41.42 -2.56
C ASN A 335 -49.74 -41.03 -3.77
N THR A 336 -50.95 -40.53 -3.50
CA THR A 336 -51.88 -40.00 -4.49
C THR A 336 -52.49 -38.69 -4.03
N LYS A 337 -52.57 -37.75 -4.97
CA LYS A 337 -53.37 -36.54 -4.83
C LYS A 337 -54.32 -36.42 -6.01
N MET A 338 -55.62 -36.48 -5.73
CA MET A 338 -56.63 -36.07 -6.70
C MET A 338 -56.58 -34.55 -6.85
N LEU A 339 -56.81 -34.05 -8.06
CA LEU A 339 -56.87 -32.63 -8.32
C LEU A 339 -58.13 -32.03 -7.66
N PRO A 340 -58.07 -30.81 -7.11
CA PRO A 340 -59.26 -30.09 -6.65
C PRO A 340 -60.27 -29.89 -7.80
N SER A 341 -61.56 -30.09 -7.54
CA SER A 341 -62.60 -29.95 -8.57
C SER A 341 -62.70 -28.55 -9.18
N ASP A 342 -62.21 -27.55 -8.46
CA ASP A 342 -62.16 -26.14 -8.82
C ASP A 342 -60.83 -25.71 -9.47
N THR A 343 -59.95 -26.67 -9.82
CA THR A 343 -58.73 -26.36 -10.58
C THR A 343 -59.12 -25.68 -11.90
N PRO A 344 -58.60 -24.48 -12.20
CA PRO A 344 -58.97 -23.75 -13.40
C PRO A 344 -58.52 -24.48 -14.67
N LYS A 345 -59.32 -24.33 -15.73
CA LYS A 345 -58.92 -24.74 -17.08
C LYS A 345 -58.09 -23.65 -17.74
N GLU A 346 -57.29 -24.02 -18.74
CA GLU A 346 -56.43 -23.15 -19.55
C GLU A 346 -55.26 -22.49 -18.81
N GLU A 347 -55.11 -22.75 -17.51
CA GLU A 347 -54.00 -22.24 -16.69
C GLU A 347 -53.11 -23.40 -16.23
N LEU A 348 -51.80 -23.19 -16.23
CA LEU A 348 -50.85 -24.13 -15.67
C LEU A 348 -50.79 -23.91 -14.14
N VAL A 349 -51.23 -24.91 -13.39
CA VAL A 349 -51.36 -24.84 -11.93
C VAL A 349 -50.47 -25.87 -11.28
N ASP A 350 -49.71 -25.45 -10.27
CA ASP A 350 -48.92 -26.35 -9.44
C ASP A 350 -49.82 -27.21 -8.54
N ILE A 351 -49.88 -28.51 -8.84
CA ILE A 351 -50.57 -29.48 -8.00
C ILE A 351 -49.53 -30.09 -7.06
N SER A 352 -49.72 -29.89 -5.76
CA SER A 352 -48.79 -30.37 -4.74
C SER A 352 -49.40 -31.39 -3.77
N THR A 353 -48.57 -32.29 -3.28
CA THR A 353 -48.93 -33.22 -2.22
C THR A 353 -47.74 -33.58 -1.33
N THR A 354 -48.01 -33.60 -0.03
CA THR A 354 -47.05 -34.01 0.99
C THR A 354 -47.34 -35.43 1.44
N PHE A 355 -46.30 -36.22 1.67
CA PHE A 355 -46.42 -37.60 2.15
C PHE A 355 -45.20 -38.03 2.94
N THR A 356 -45.40 -38.96 3.87
CA THR A 356 -44.30 -39.67 4.55
C THR A 356 -44.02 -40.97 3.82
N VAL A 357 -42.74 -41.24 3.51
CA VAL A 357 -42.36 -42.45 2.77
C VAL A 357 -42.67 -43.70 3.62
N PRO A 358 -43.54 -44.61 3.15
CA PRO A 358 -43.99 -45.74 3.95
C PRO A 358 -42.92 -46.82 4.09
N SER A 359 -42.94 -47.59 5.19
CA SER A 359 -42.02 -48.71 5.40
C SER A 359 -42.19 -49.85 4.39
N THR A 360 -43.35 -49.93 3.73
CA THR A 360 -43.64 -50.91 2.68
C THR A 360 -42.75 -50.77 1.45
N VAL A 361 -42.08 -49.62 1.25
CA VAL A 361 -41.17 -49.39 0.13
C VAL A 361 -39.69 -49.49 0.52
N GLN A 362 -39.37 -50.08 1.67
CA GLN A 362 -37.99 -50.27 2.14
C GLN A 362 -37.10 -51.00 1.13
N ASN A 363 -37.63 -51.96 0.36
CA ASN A 363 -36.88 -52.72 -0.65
C ASN A 363 -37.22 -52.31 -2.10
N SER A 364 -37.78 -51.11 -2.27
CA SER A 364 -38.23 -50.62 -3.56
C SER A 364 -37.10 -50.19 -4.50
N ASN A 365 -37.42 -50.17 -5.79
CA ASN A 365 -36.64 -49.59 -6.87
C ASN A 365 -37.58 -48.91 -7.89
N ASN A 366 -37.04 -48.44 -9.02
CA ASN A 366 -37.81 -47.99 -10.16
C ASN A 366 -38.85 -46.91 -9.80
N TRP A 367 -38.39 -45.83 -9.18
CA TRP A 367 -39.26 -44.74 -8.75
C TRP A 367 -39.63 -43.83 -9.92
N TYR A 368 -40.86 -43.32 -9.93
CA TYR A 368 -41.38 -42.42 -10.95
C TYR A 368 -42.62 -41.67 -10.47
N CYS A 369 -42.98 -40.61 -11.19
CA CYS A 369 -44.24 -39.91 -11.00
C CYS A 369 -45.28 -40.29 -12.07
N HIS A 370 -46.56 -40.22 -11.73
CA HIS A 370 -47.66 -40.65 -12.59
C HIS A 370 -48.78 -39.61 -12.55
N VAL A 371 -49.18 -39.14 -13.73
CA VAL A 371 -50.37 -38.30 -13.93
C VAL A 371 -51.42 -39.13 -14.67
N GLY A 372 -52.66 -39.10 -14.21
CA GLY A 372 -53.70 -39.95 -14.79
C GLY A 372 -55.11 -39.60 -14.34
N SER A 373 -56.07 -40.41 -14.77
CA SER A 373 -57.47 -40.36 -14.34
C SER A 373 -57.86 -41.63 -13.61
N SER A 374 -58.90 -41.58 -12.79
CA SER A 374 -59.44 -42.77 -12.10
C SER A 374 -60.96 -42.85 -12.23
N GLY A 375 -61.45 -43.90 -12.88
CA GLY A 375 -62.89 -44.12 -13.03
C GLY A 375 -63.55 -43.09 -13.95
N ASP A 376 -62.80 -42.58 -14.93
CA ASP A 376 -63.27 -41.61 -15.92
C ASP A 376 -63.07 -42.12 -17.35
N SER A 377 -63.54 -43.34 -17.61
CA SER A 377 -63.18 -44.09 -18.82
C SER A 377 -63.66 -43.47 -20.12
N ASP A 378 -64.76 -42.73 -20.12
CA ASP A 378 -65.41 -42.12 -21.28
C ASP A 378 -65.03 -40.63 -21.49
N ALA A 379 -64.35 -39.98 -20.53
CA ALA A 379 -63.84 -38.62 -20.69
C ALA A 379 -62.97 -38.45 -21.94
N ARG A 380 -62.89 -37.23 -22.47
CA ARG A 380 -62.06 -36.85 -23.63
C ARG A 380 -61.39 -35.50 -23.39
N GLY A 381 -60.53 -35.12 -24.33
CA GLY A 381 -59.79 -33.85 -24.33
C GLY A 381 -58.35 -34.02 -23.83
N THR A 382 -57.74 -32.89 -23.48
CA THR A 382 -56.30 -32.82 -23.24
C THR A 382 -55.93 -32.26 -21.87
N VAL A 383 -54.82 -32.75 -21.33
CA VAL A 383 -54.19 -32.26 -20.10
C VAL A 383 -52.70 -32.07 -20.37
N ASP A 384 -52.16 -30.90 -20.08
CA ASP A 384 -50.74 -30.63 -20.21
C ASP A 384 -50.02 -30.88 -18.89
N ILE A 385 -48.84 -31.48 -18.99
CA ILE A 385 -47.99 -31.86 -17.87
C ILE A 385 -46.69 -31.07 -17.99
N GLY A 386 -46.49 -30.10 -17.10
CA GLY A 386 -45.29 -29.26 -17.06
C GLY A 386 -44.05 -30.05 -16.60
N TYR A 387 -42.88 -29.64 -17.10
CA TYR A 387 -41.59 -30.28 -16.78
C TYR A 387 -40.91 -29.72 -15.53
N ASP A 388 -41.42 -28.63 -14.97
CA ASP A 388 -40.96 -28.06 -13.70
C ASP A 388 -41.46 -28.88 -12.51
N VAL A 389 -41.15 -30.17 -12.52
CA VAL A 389 -41.49 -31.13 -11.48
C VAL A 389 -40.52 -30.96 -10.32
N LYS A 390 -41.08 -30.74 -9.13
CA LYS A 390 -40.30 -30.61 -7.92
C LYS A 390 -40.63 -31.73 -6.95
N LEU A 391 -39.58 -32.36 -6.44
CA LEU A 391 -39.66 -33.23 -5.28
C LEU A 391 -38.68 -32.68 -4.25
N GLU A 392 -39.16 -32.36 -3.05
CA GLU A 392 -38.35 -31.73 -2.02
C GLU A 392 -38.63 -32.36 -0.65
N GLU A 393 -37.61 -32.42 0.20
CA GLU A 393 -37.79 -32.84 1.60
C GLU A 393 -38.59 -31.76 2.35
N GLY A 394 -39.53 -32.18 3.19
CA GLY A 394 -40.35 -31.29 4.02
C GLY A 394 -41.84 -31.32 3.70
N SER A 395 -42.58 -30.54 4.50
CA SER A 395 -44.04 -30.56 4.57
C SER A 395 -44.75 -29.54 3.68
N THR A 396 -43.99 -28.61 3.10
CA THR A 396 -44.51 -27.42 2.43
C THR A 396 -43.86 -27.32 1.05
N ALA A 397 -44.69 -27.12 0.03
CA ALA A 397 -44.20 -26.85 -1.31
C ALA A 397 -43.53 -25.48 -1.34
N THR A 398 -42.37 -25.39 -1.97
CA THR A 398 -41.66 -24.13 -2.20
C THR A 398 -41.43 -23.93 -3.70
N PRO A 399 -41.19 -22.70 -4.18
CA PRO A 399 -41.06 -22.39 -5.59
C PRO A 399 -40.09 -23.30 -6.36
N TYR A 400 -40.38 -23.54 -7.63
CA TYR A 400 -39.56 -24.41 -8.47
C TYR A 400 -38.11 -23.90 -8.58
N GLN A 401 -37.18 -24.84 -8.47
CA GLN A 401 -35.76 -24.69 -8.79
C GLN A 401 -35.25 -26.01 -9.40
N PRO A 402 -34.25 -25.98 -10.29
CA PRO A 402 -33.69 -27.18 -10.87
C PRO A 402 -32.93 -28.01 -9.81
N ASN A 403 -32.75 -29.30 -10.07
CA ASN A 403 -31.91 -30.15 -9.25
C ASN A 403 -30.43 -29.82 -9.47
N LEU A 404 -29.82 -29.20 -8.46
CA LEU A 404 -28.45 -28.70 -8.54
C LEU A 404 -27.40 -29.81 -8.33
N LEU A 405 -27.79 -31.03 -7.96
CA LEU A 405 -26.85 -32.13 -7.69
C LEU A 405 -26.39 -32.85 -8.96
N ASP A 406 -27.13 -32.72 -10.05
CA ASP A 406 -26.88 -33.41 -11.32
C ASP A 406 -26.41 -32.44 -12.43
N ALA A 407 -26.11 -32.99 -13.60
CA ALA A 407 -25.74 -32.22 -14.78
C ALA A 407 -26.81 -31.18 -15.13
N PRO A 408 -26.41 -29.95 -15.52
CA PRO A 408 -25.04 -29.45 -15.69
C PRO A 408 -24.42 -28.81 -14.44
N TYR A 409 -25.14 -28.72 -13.31
CA TYR A 409 -24.79 -27.87 -12.18
C TYR A 409 -23.74 -28.49 -11.27
N TYR A 410 -23.96 -29.70 -10.77
CA TYR A 410 -23.06 -30.35 -9.80
C TYR A 410 -22.64 -29.42 -8.62
N LEU A 411 -23.61 -28.85 -7.89
CA LEU A 411 -23.34 -27.95 -6.78
C LEU A 411 -22.80 -28.71 -5.56
N SER A 412 -21.73 -28.20 -4.96
CA SER A 412 -21.08 -28.79 -3.78
C SER A 412 -20.54 -27.73 -2.83
N LYS A 413 -20.58 -27.99 -1.52
CA LYS A 413 -19.88 -27.19 -0.51
C LYS A 413 -18.43 -27.64 -0.27
N ALA A 414 -18.07 -28.82 -0.75
CA ALA A 414 -16.74 -29.37 -0.65
C ALA A 414 -16.00 -29.26 -2.01
N PRO A 415 -14.69 -28.98 -1.99
CA PRO A 415 -13.86 -29.11 -3.19
C PRO A 415 -13.90 -30.56 -3.69
N LEU A 416 -13.63 -30.76 -4.97
CA LEU A 416 -13.66 -32.09 -5.57
C LEU A 416 -12.64 -33.01 -4.89
N GLY A 417 -13.10 -34.14 -4.34
CA GLY A 417 -12.22 -35.17 -3.81
C GLY A 417 -11.53 -35.93 -4.96
N GLU A 418 -10.25 -36.27 -4.79
CA GLU A 418 -9.53 -37.11 -5.74
C GLU A 418 -10.15 -38.52 -5.78
N ASN A 419 -10.30 -39.08 -6.98
CA ASN A 419 -10.72 -40.47 -7.10
C ASN A 419 -9.49 -41.38 -6.97
N LEU A 420 -9.46 -42.18 -5.90
CA LEU A 420 -8.38 -43.12 -5.64
C LEU A 420 -8.37 -44.30 -6.61
N VAL A 421 -9.47 -44.61 -7.31
CA VAL A 421 -9.53 -45.78 -8.22
C VAL A 421 -8.79 -45.49 -9.54
N THR A 422 -7.83 -46.34 -9.91
CA THR A 422 -6.89 -46.07 -11.03
C THR A 422 -7.05 -46.96 -12.25
N ASN A 423 -7.55 -48.19 -12.11
CA ASN A 423 -7.41 -49.24 -13.14
C ASN A 423 -8.73 -49.61 -13.88
N ALA A 424 -9.84 -48.94 -13.58
CA ALA A 424 -11.16 -49.45 -13.97
C ALA A 424 -11.56 -49.06 -15.40
N LYS A 425 -11.87 -50.05 -16.23
CA LYS A 425 -12.54 -49.86 -17.53
C LYS A 425 -14.05 -49.97 -17.34
N PHE A 426 -14.74 -48.83 -17.39
CA PHE A 426 -16.19 -48.77 -17.33
C PHE A 426 -16.82 -48.71 -18.74
N PRO A 427 -18.09 -49.13 -18.92
CA PRO A 427 -18.96 -49.74 -17.92
C PRO A 427 -18.60 -51.20 -17.63
N ILE A 428 -18.73 -51.61 -16.38
CA ILE A 428 -18.62 -53.02 -15.97
C ILE A 428 -20.02 -53.63 -16.06
N LYS A 429 -20.20 -54.70 -16.83
CA LYS A 429 -21.46 -55.46 -16.91
C LYS A 429 -21.20 -56.91 -16.54
N THR A 430 -21.87 -57.40 -15.49
CA THR A 430 -21.64 -58.75 -14.97
C THR A 430 -22.85 -59.27 -14.21
N SER A 431 -22.98 -60.59 -14.10
CA SER A 431 -23.89 -61.21 -13.11
C SER A 431 -23.11 -61.95 -12.02
N ASN A 432 -21.78 -61.85 -12.02
CA ASN A 432 -20.89 -62.54 -11.09
C ASN A 432 -20.90 -61.87 -9.70
N ASN A 433 -20.44 -62.64 -8.72
CA ASN A 433 -20.13 -62.18 -7.37
C ASN A 433 -18.76 -62.76 -6.99
N PRO A 434 -17.69 -61.95 -6.91
CA PRO A 434 -17.62 -60.48 -6.85
C PRO A 434 -18.07 -59.79 -8.16
N ILE A 435 -18.45 -58.51 -8.05
CA ILE A 435 -18.75 -57.66 -9.21
C ILE A 435 -17.45 -57.30 -9.92
N SER A 436 -16.50 -56.73 -9.19
CA SER A 436 -15.17 -56.37 -9.70
C SER A 436 -14.20 -56.05 -8.56
N GLY A 437 -12.90 -56.22 -8.82
CA GLY A 437 -11.82 -55.64 -8.02
C GLY A 437 -11.33 -54.33 -8.64
N PHE A 438 -10.78 -53.45 -7.82
CA PHE A 438 -10.31 -52.12 -8.19
C PHE A 438 -8.95 -51.87 -7.53
N ASP A 439 -7.99 -51.39 -8.32
CA ASP A 439 -6.73 -50.86 -7.80
C ASP A 439 -6.97 -49.42 -7.32
N ILE A 440 -6.36 -49.06 -6.19
CA ILE A 440 -6.38 -47.71 -5.63
C ILE A 440 -4.97 -47.10 -5.62
N SER A 441 -4.87 -45.79 -5.79
CA SER A 441 -3.59 -45.05 -5.90
C SER A 441 -2.79 -45.04 -4.59
N GLU A 442 -3.47 -45.17 -3.47
CA GLU A 442 -2.89 -45.18 -2.12
C GLU A 442 -3.64 -46.16 -1.22
N GLU A 443 -2.99 -46.60 -0.13
CA GLU A 443 -3.60 -47.52 0.82
C GLU A 443 -4.66 -46.80 1.66
N LEU A 444 -5.77 -47.50 1.96
CA LEU A 444 -6.73 -47.03 2.95
C LEU A 444 -6.12 -47.12 4.35
N ILE A 445 -5.89 -45.98 5.00
CA ILE A 445 -5.32 -45.90 6.34
C ILE A 445 -6.37 -46.29 7.36
N ILE A 446 -6.08 -47.33 8.15
CA ILE A 446 -7.01 -47.84 9.16
C ILE A 446 -7.33 -46.76 10.21
N GLY A 447 -8.62 -46.56 10.46
CA GLY A 447 -9.12 -45.50 11.34
C GLY A 447 -9.40 -44.17 10.63
N GLU A 448 -8.93 -43.96 9.40
CA GLU A 448 -9.31 -42.80 8.60
C GLU A 448 -10.66 -42.99 7.92
N THR A 449 -11.30 -41.86 7.58
CA THR A 449 -12.62 -41.85 6.97
C THR A 449 -12.52 -41.64 5.46
N TYR A 450 -13.27 -42.45 4.72
CA TYR A 450 -13.38 -42.41 3.27
C TYR A 450 -14.83 -42.42 2.85
N THR A 451 -15.09 -41.96 1.64
CA THR A 451 -16.40 -42.04 1.01
C THR A 451 -16.27 -42.78 -0.32
N VAL A 452 -17.09 -43.81 -0.50
CA VAL A 452 -17.23 -44.51 -1.78
C VAL A 452 -18.55 -44.09 -2.42
N SER A 453 -18.51 -43.79 -3.72
CA SER A 453 -19.70 -43.58 -4.52
C SER A 453 -19.59 -44.27 -5.88
N LEU A 454 -20.72 -44.66 -6.45
CA LEU A 454 -20.77 -45.26 -7.79
C LEU A 454 -22.07 -44.90 -8.50
N LYS A 455 -22.08 -44.96 -9.83
CA LYS A 455 -23.31 -45.02 -10.63
C LYS A 455 -23.46 -46.41 -11.22
N GLY A 456 -24.61 -47.03 -11.02
CA GLY A 456 -24.87 -48.38 -11.48
C GLY A 456 -26.22 -48.95 -11.09
N THR A 457 -26.59 -50.05 -11.75
CA THR A 457 -27.84 -50.78 -11.53
C THR A 457 -27.56 -52.15 -10.91
N LYS A 458 -28.48 -52.63 -10.07
CA LYS A 458 -28.43 -53.96 -9.44
C LYS A 458 -29.84 -54.53 -9.30
N PRO A 459 -29.98 -55.86 -9.08
CA PRO A 459 -31.26 -56.45 -8.70
C PRO A 459 -31.84 -55.80 -7.43
N ALA A 460 -33.17 -55.73 -7.32
CA ALA A 460 -33.87 -55.06 -6.21
C ALA A 460 -33.52 -55.65 -4.84
N ASN A 461 -33.38 -56.98 -4.79
CA ASN A 461 -33.05 -57.77 -3.61
C ASN A 461 -31.54 -57.83 -3.31
N LYS A 462 -30.72 -57.03 -4.00
CA LYS A 462 -29.27 -56.95 -3.80
C LYS A 462 -28.86 -55.59 -3.28
N GLU A 463 -27.65 -55.53 -2.74
CA GLU A 463 -26.95 -54.35 -2.27
C GLU A 463 -25.52 -54.37 -2.81
N PHE A 464 -24.91 -53.19 -2.89
CA PHE A 464 -23.49 -53.03 -3.20
C PHE A 464 -22.71 -52.98 -1.90
N HIS A 465 -21.84 -53.96 -1.68
CA HIS A 465 -20.94 -53.99 -0.52
C HIS A 465 -19.49 -53.81 -0.99
N LEU A 466 -18.78 -52.90 -0.33
CA LEU A 466 -17.36 -52.66 -0.55
C LEU A 466 -16.55 -53.45 0.49
N TYR A 467 -15.52 -54.14 0.03
CA TYR A 467 -14.55 -54.86 0.87
C TYR A 467 -13.13 -54.40 0.55
N TYR A 468 -12.26 -54.40 1.55
CA TYR A 468 -10.83 -54.16 1.40
C TYR A 468 -10.12 -55.45 0.96
N GLY A 469 -9.22 -55.34 -0.02
CA GLY A 469 -8.49 -56.48 -0.60
C GLY A 469 -9.00 -56.95 -1.96
N ASP A 470 -8.38 -58.02 -2.48
CA ASP A 470 -8.68 -58.57 -3.80
C ASP A 470 -10.06 -59.27 -3.84
N ALA A 471 -10.69 -59.24 -5.01
CA ALA A 471 -11.97 -59.89 -5.28
C ALA A 471 -11.91 -61.44 -5.13
N ASN A 472 -10.71 -62.02 -5.14
CA ASN A 472 -10.49 -63.46 -4.97
C ASN A 472 -10.32 -63.91 -3.50
N TYR A 473 -10.25 -63.00 -2.53
CA TYR A 473 -10.14 -63.36 -1.11
C TYR A 473 -11.48 -63.79 -0.50
N GLN A 474 -11.42 -64.68 0.49
CA GLN A 474 -12.61 -65.08 1.27
C GLN A 474 -13.17 -63.88 2.02
N GLN A 475 -14.43 -63.53 1.71
CA GLN A 475 -15.15 -62.43 2.34
C GLN A 475 -15.28 -62.68 3.85
N SER A 476 -14.60 -61.86 4.66
CA SER A 476 -14.75 -61.85 6.11
C SER A 476 -15.28 -60.51 6.60
N GLN A 477 -15.88 -60.50 7.80
CA GLN A 477 -16.26 -59.25 8.46
C GLN A 477 -15.07 -58.32 8.71
N SER A 478 -13.86 -58.88 8.82
CA SER A 478 -12.62 -58.14 9.01
C SER A 478 -12.26 -57.22 7.83
N GLN A 479 -12.79 -57.48 6.63
CA GLN A 479 -12.49 -56.74 5.40
C GLN A 479 -13.66 -55.89 4.89
N TYR A 480 -14.87 -56.09 5.45
CA TYR A 480 -16.05 -55.33 5.05
C TYR A 480 -15.85 -53.84 5.34
N GLN A 481 -16.06 -52.97 4.34
CA GLN A 481 -15.97 -51.53 4.52
C GLN A 481 -17.36 -50.93 4.71
N ALA A 482 -18.23 -51.08 3.70
CA ALA A 482 -19.48 -50.35 3.64
C ALA A 482 -20.56 -51.05 2.81
N THR A 483 -21.82 -50.76 3.13
CA THR A 483 -22.99 -51.03 2.28
C THR A 483 -23.41 -49.71 1.66
N LEU A 484 -23.41 -49.62 0.34
CA LEU A 484 -23.76 -48.38 -0.36
C LEU A 484 -25.28 -48.22 -0.43
N LEU A 485 -25.74 -47.03 -0.05
CA LEU A 485 -27.15 -46.63 -0.05
C LEU A 485 -27.42 -45.69 -1.24
N PRO A 486 -28.67 -45.63 -1.74
CA PRO A 486 -29.01 -44.69 -2.81
C PRO A 486 -28.76 -43.25 -2.37
N VAL A 487 -28.27 -42.42 -3.30
CA VAL A 487 -28.12 -40.97 -3.10
C VAL A 487 -29.41 -40.28 -3.54
N GLU A 488 -30.05 -39.56 -2.62
CA GLU A 488 -31.26 -38.79 -2.92
C GLU A 488 -30.94 -37.72 -3.98
N GLY A 489 -31.84 -37.57 -4.95
CA GLY A 489 -31.65 -36.63 -6.06
C GLY A 489 -30.84 -37.15 -7.23
N LEU A 490 -30.22 -38.34 -7.13
CA LEU A 490 -29.38 -38.89 -8.19
C LEU A 490 -29.76 -40.33 -8.55
N ALA A 491 -30.32 -40.50 -9.75
CA ALA A 491 -30.76 -41.80 -10.26
C ALA A 491 -29.60 -42.80 -10.37
N ASN A 492 -29.79 -44.01 -9.81
CA ASN A 492 -28.81 -45.10 -9.87
C ASN A 492 -27.43 -44.72 -9.29
N VAL A 493 -27.34 -43.68 -8.46
CA VAL A 493 -26.11 -43.33 -7.73
C VAL A 493 -26.21 -43.87 -6.31
N TRP A 494 -25.13 -44.49 -5.86
CA TRP A 494 -25.03 -45.13 -4.56
C TRP A 494 -23.80 -44.62 -3.84
N SER A 495 -23.88 -44.42 -2.53
CA SER A 495 -22.78 -43.89 -1.73
C SER A 495 -22.76 -44.48 -0.33
N ALA A 496 -21.57 -44.52 0.27
CA ALA A 496 -21.40 -44.75 1.69
C ALA A 496 -20.13 -44.09 2.20
N THR A 497 -20.20 -43.54 3.42
CA THR A 497 -19.04 -43.08 4.17
C THR A 497 -18.67 -44.15 5.19
N PHE A 498 -17.39 -44.48 5.28
CA PHE A 498 -16.89 -45.53 6.16
C PHE A 498 -15.54 -45.16 6.76
N THR A 499 -15.30 -45.64 7.97
CA THR A 499 -13.97 -45.65 8.57
C THR A 499 -13.25 -46.91 8.09
N ALA A 500 -12.10 -46.74 7.46
CA ALA A 500 -11.32 -47.85 6.92
C ALA A 500 -10.94 -48.82 8.05
N ARG A 501 -11.18 -50.10 7.82
CA ARG A 501 -10.88 -51.18 8.77
C ARG A 501 -10.29 -52.38 8.05
N ASN A 502 -9.28 -52.98 8.65
CA ASN A 502 -8.75 -54.25 8.19
C ASN A 502 -8.14 -54.98 9.38
N THR A 503 -8.83 -56.01 9.86
CA THR A 503 -8.33 -56.86 10.96
C THR A 503 -7.86 -58.23 10.46
N SER A 504 -7.53 -58.33 9.16
CA SER A 504 -6.87 -59.51 8.59
C SER A 504 -5.35 -59.38 8.66
N GLU A 505 -4.62 -60.50 8.63
CA GLU A 505 -3.14 -60.52 8.58
C GLU A 505 -2.56 -59.99 7.26
N THR A 506 -3.40 -59.73 6.25
CA THR A 506 -3.00 -59.08 4.99
C THR A 506 -3.09 -57.57 5.11
N THR A 507 -1.94 -56.92 5.35
CA THR A 507 -1.80 -55.45 5.35
C THR A 507 -1.26 -54.96 4.01
N ASN A 508 -1.45 -53.67 3.66
CA ASN A 508 -0.80 -53.02 2.52
C ASN A 508 -1.30 -53.40 1.12
N LEU A 509 -2.61 -53.65 0.96
CA LEU A 509 -3.21 -53.86 -0.35
C LEU A 509 -3.75 -52.55 -0.92
N LEU A 510 -3.21 -52.17 -2.09
CA LEU A 510 -3.75 -51.10 -2.93
C LEU A 510 -4.98 -51.58 -3.72
N ARG A 511 -5.88 -52.33 -3.07
CA ARG A 511 -7.06 -52.94 -3.71
C ARG A 511 -8.30 -52.95 -2.84
N VAL A 512 -9.43 -52.82 -3.51
CA VAL A 512 -10.77 -53.00 -2.96
C VAL A 512 -11.63 -53.81 -3.93
N ALA A 513 -12.70 -54.43 -3.43
CA ALA A 513 -13.61 -55.23 -4.25
C ALA A 513 -15.07 -54.89 -3.94
N LEU A 514 -15.89 -54.85 -4.99
CA LEU A 514 -17.32 -54.62 -4.92
C LEU A 514 -18.08 -55.94 -5.08
N TRP A 515 -19.08 -56.18 -4.24
CA TRP A 515 -19.82 -57.43 -4.16
C TRP A 515 -21.33 -57.21 -4.17
N GLN A 516 -22.06 -58.21 -4.68
CA GLN A 516 -23.51 -58.30 -4.57
C GLN A 516 -23.90 -59.03 -3.28
N LYS A 517 -24.68 -58.38 -2.42
CA LYS A 517 -25.14 -58.95 -1.13
C LYS A 517 -26.65 -58.81 -0.95
N PRO A 518 -27.31 -59.65 -0.10
CA PRO A 518 -26.75 -60.80 0.62
C PRO A 518 -26.50 -62.01 -0.30
N ASN A 519 -25.68 -62.97 0.14
CA ASN A 519 -25.39 -64.20 -0.62
C ASN A 519 -26.59 -65.14 -0.75
N SER A 520 -27.60 -64.99 0.11
CA SER A 520 -28.81 -65.83 0.15
C SER A 520 -29.79 -65.54 -1.00
N ALA A 521 -29.69 -64.37 -1.64
CA ALA A 521 -30.50 -64.00 -2.79
C ALA A 521 -29.85 -64.43 -4.11
N THR A 522 -30.62 -64.68 -5.15
CA THR A 522 -30.11 -64.97 -6.51
C THR A 522 -29.28 -63.81 -7.04
N TYR A 523 -28.08 -64.07 -7.54
CA TYR A 523 -27.27 -63.05 -8.25
C TYR A 523 -27.91 -62.70 -9.58
N GLY A 524 -27.82 -61.44 -9.96
CA GLY A 524 -28.41 -60.96 -11.21
C GLY A 524 -27.52 -59.94 -11.88
N THR A 525 -28.03 -59.39 -12.97
CA THR A 525 -27.30 -58.43 -13.81
C THR A 525 -27.01 -57.14 -13.05
N VAL A 526 -25.73 -56.78 -13.03
CA VAL A 526 -25.18 -55.54 -12.49
C VAL A 526 -24.50 -54.78 -13.62
N GLN A 527 -24.69 -53.47 -13.63
CA GLN A 527 -23.92 -52.54 -14.46
C GLN A 527 -23.33 -51.46 -13.55
N ILE A 528 -22.03 -51.16 -13.67
CA ILE A 528 -21.36 -50.04 -13.01
C ILE A 528 -20.81 -49.12 -14.10
N ASP A 529 -21.28 -47.87 -14.14
CA ASP A 529 -20.86 -46.85 -15.10
C ASP A 529 -19.62 -46.08 -14.63
N TRP A 530 -19.49 -45.90 -13.32
CA TRP A 530 -18.27 -45.37 -12.69
C TRP A 530 -18.28 -45.72 -11.19
N LEU A 531 -17.09 -45.75 -10.60
CA LEU A 531 -16.87 -45.88 -9.14
C LEU A 531 -15.77 -44.91 -8.73
N LYS A 532 -16.02 -44.22 -7.61
CA LYS A 532 -15.12 -43.25 -6.98
C LYS A 532 -14.93 -43.59 -5.52
N ILE A 533 -13.68 -43.58 -5.06
CA ILE A 533 -13.34 -43.58 -3.63
C ILE A 533 -12.55 -42.33 -3.36
N GLU A 534 -12.95 -41.57 -2.35
CA GLU A 534 -12.32 -40.31 -1.97
C GLU A 534 -12.08 -40.26 -0.46
N LYS A 535 -11.01 -39.58 -0.05
CA LYS A 535 -10.72 -39.31 1.37
C LYS A 535 -11.75 -38.36 1.96
N GLY A 536 -12.13 -38.59 3.22
CA GLY A 536 -13.06 -37.75 3.97
C GLY A 536 -14.50 -38.28 3.97
N ASN A 537 -15.37 -37.51 4.60
CA ASN A 537 -16.75 -37.88 4.91
C ASN A 537 -17.80 -37.30 3.95
N THR A 538 -17.36 -36.60 2.89
CA THR A 538 -18.24 -35.90 1.97
C THR A 538 -18.09 -36.50 0.58
N ARG A 539 -19.21 -36.94 0.00
CA ARG A 539 -19.25 -37.40 -1.39
C ARG A 539 -19.17 -36.20 -2.31
N THR A 540 -18.31 -36.26 -3.32
CA THR A 540 -18.27 -35.28 -4.42
C THR A 540 -18.65 -35.95 -5.76
N PRO A 541 -19.11 -35.18 -6.75
CA PRO A 541 -19.43 -35.73 -8.07
C PRO A 541 -18.22 -36.41 -8.73
N ASN A 542 -18.48 -37.38 -9.60
CA ASN A 542 -17.45 -38.03 -10.41
C ASN A 542 -17.24 -37.25 -11.72
N ILE A 543 -16.66 -36.05 -11.60
CA ILE A 543 -16.22 -35.17 -12.68
C ILE A 543 -14.71 -34.93 -12.54
N SER A 544 -14.06 -34.37 -13.56
CA SER A 544 -12.62 -34.11 -13.51
C SER A 544 -12.26 -32.95 -12.58
N GLU A 545 -13.06 -31.90 -12.60
CA GLU A 545 -12.91 -30.68 -11.81
C GLU A 545 -14.23 -29.92 -11.78
N PHE A 546 -14.40 -29.03 -10.80
CA PHE A 546 -15.42 -28.00 -10.89
C PHE A 546 -14.90 -26.85 -11.76
N LYS A 547 -15.73 -26.37 -12.69
CA LYS A 547 -15.38 -25.22 -13.53
C LYS A 547 -15.40 -23.89 -12.77
N TYR A 548 -16.22 -23.78 -11.73
CA TYR A 548 -16.43 -22.54 -10.99
C TYR A 548 -16.39 -22.78 -9.47
N PHE A 549 -15.95 -21.75 -8.73
CA PHE A 549 -16.08 -21.67 -7.29
C PHE A 549 -16.79 -20.36 -6.90
N GLY A 550 -17.55 -20.38 -5.82
CA GLY A 550 -18.30 -19.26 -5.31
C GLY A 550 -17.89 -18.92 -3.88
N GLU A 551 -17.82 -17.63 -3.55
CA GLU A 551 -17.53 -17.14 -2.20
C GLU A 551 -18.67 -16.27 -1.68
N GLY A 552 -19.13 -16.55 -0.46
CA GLY A 552 -20.27 -15.85 0.14
C GLY A 552 -20.20 -15.83 1.67
N LEU A 553 -20.82 -14.85 2.31
CA LEU A 553 -20.79 -14.71 3.78
C LEU A 553 -21.73 -15.71 4.49
N LYS A 554 -22.74 -16.22 3.79
CA LYS A 554 -23.76 -17.11 4.34
C LYS A 554 -23.38 -18.56 4.06
N ASP A 555 -23.62 -19.43 5.04
CA ASP A 555 -23.64 -20.87 4.80
C ASP A 555 -25.02 -21.24 4.24
N SER A 556 -25.19 -21.05 2.94
CA SER A 556 -26.46 -21.20 2.23
C SER A 556 -26.40 -22.37 1.25
N ASN A 557 -27.56 -22.85 0.79
CA ASN A 557 -27.65 -23.74 -0.38
C ASN A 557 -28.11 -22.96 -1.63
N ASN A 558 -28.39 -21.66 -1.48
CA ASN A 558 -28.79 -20.79 -2.57
C ASN A 558 -27.54 -20.33 -3.34
N PRO A 559 -27.39 -20.67 -4.63
CA PRO A 559 -26.23 -20.26 -5.42
C PRO A 559 -26.10 -18.73 -5.57
N ASN A 560 -27.21 -17.98 -5.42
CA ASN A 560 -27.21 -16.50 -5.51
C ASN A 560 -26.66 -15.81 -4.24
N ASP A 561 -26.40 -16.55 -3.16
CA ASP A 561 -25.71 -16.01 -1.97
C ASP A 561 -24.17 -15.98 -2.14
N TYR A 562 -23.66 -16.44 -3.29
CA TYR A 562 -22.24 -16.55 -3.59
C TYR A 562 -21.87 -15.73 -4.83
N SER A 563 -20.67 -15.13 -4.81
CA SER A 563 -20.05 -14.54 -5.99
C SER A 563 -19.18 -15.59 -6.67
N TRP A 564 -19.45 -15.90 -7.93
CA TRP A 564 -18.83 -17.00 -8.66
C TRP A 564 -17.67 -16.55 -9.57
N ASP A 565 -16.61 -17.34 -9.60
CA ASP A 565 -15.44 -17.16 -10.46
C ASP A 565 -14.98 -18.51 -11.05
N VAL A 566 -14.17 -18.48 -12.10
CA VAL A 566 -13.58 -19.66 -12.73
C VAL A 566 -12.49 -20.23 -11.83
N THR A 567 -12.46 -21.54 -11.66
CA THR A 567 -11.39 -22.21 -10.91
C THR A 567 -10.04 -22.04 -11.63
N PRO A 568 -8.97 -21.62 -10.94
CA PRO A 568 -7.65 -21.42 -11.55
C PRO A 568 -7.16 -22.64 -12.34
N GLU A 569 -7.38 -23.84 -11.80
CA GLU A 569 -7.00 -25.13 -12.40
C GLU A 569 -7.62 -25.32 -13.79
N TYR A 570 -8.87 -24.87 -13.99
CA TYR A 570 -9.55 -24.92 -15.28
C TYR A 570 -8.91 -23.97 -16.31
N THR A 571 -8.48 -22.78 -15.87
CA THR A 571 -7.83 -21.76 -16.71
C THR A 571 -6.43 -22.17 -17.18
N GLU A 572 -5.62 -22.74 -16.28
CA GLU A 572 -4.24 -23.14 -16.59
C GLU A 572 -4.18 -24.27 -17.63
N LYS A 573 -5.13 -25.21 -17.56
CA LYS A 573 -5.26 -26.29 -18.55
C LYS A 573 -5.63 -25.76 -19.93
N GLY A 574 -6.56 -24.79 -20.00
CA GLY A 574 -6.97 -24.15 -21.26
C GLY A 574 -5.84 -23.40 -21.96
N LEU A 575 -4.90 -22.79 -21.23
CA LEU A 575 -3.72 -22.15 -21.82
C LEU A 575 -2.66 -23.15 -22.31
N ASN A 576 -2.45 -24.25 -21.59
CA ASN A 576 -1.46 -25.27 -21.97
C ASN A 576 -1.85 -26.03 -23.24
N ASP A 577 -3.14 -26.26 -23.49
CA ASP A 577 -3.62 -26.86 -24.73
C ASP A 577 -3.50 -25.90 -25.93
N ALA A 578 -3.47 -24.58 -25.68
CA ALA A 578 -3.34 -23.55 -26.70
C ALA A 578 -1.89 -23.25 -27.11
N VAL A 579 -0.87 -23.68 -26.33
CA VAL A 579 0.55 -23.40 -26.59
C VAL A 579 1.39 -24.69 -26.52
N ASN A 580 1.58 -25.37 -27.66
CA ASN A 580 2.43 -26.56 -27.77
C ASN A 580 3.76 -26.22 -28.49
N VAL A 581 4.81 -27.00 -28.23
CA VAL A 581 6.19 -26.77 -28.73
C VAL A 581 6.43 -27.35 -30.13
N TYR A 582 5.47 -28.07 -30.69
CA TYR A 582 5.63 -28.95 -31.85
C TYR A 582 4.80 -28.55 -33.08
N ASP A 583 3.81 -27.67 -32.95
CA ASP A 583 3.00 -27.15 -34.06
C ASP A 583 3.20 -25.63 -34.26
N PRO A 584 3.29 -25.15 -35.51
CA PRO A 584 3.25 -23.72 -35.80
C PRO A 584 1.90 -23.14 -35.37
N GLN A 585 1.91 -22.24 -34.40
CA GLN A 585 0.68 -21.61 -33.89
C GLN A 585 0.52 -20.19 -34.38
N ARG A 586 -0.73 -19.83 -34.70
CA ARG A 586 -1.16 -18.47 -34.98
C ARG A 586 -1.85 -17.93 -33.74
N VAL A 587 -1.17 -17.07 -32.98
CA VAL A 587 -1.74 -16.38 -31.82
C VAL A 587 -2.32 -15.04 -32.30
N GLU A 588 -3.64 -14.99 -32.48
CA GLU A 588 -4.36 -13.77 -32.86
C GLU A 588 -4.49 -12.85 -31.64
N GLY A 589 -3.50 -12.00 -31.42
CA GLY A 589 -3.49 -10.96 -30.39
C GLY A 589 -2.17 -10.19 -30.39
N LEU A 590 -2.20 -8.90 -30.05
CA LEU A 590 -1.00 -8.06 -29.87
C LEU A 590 -0.15 -8.58 -28.69
N LYS A 591 0.68 -9.59 -28.94
CA LYS A 591 1.81 -9.89 -28.05
C LYS A 591 2.89 -8.84 -28.31
N ASN A 592 2.94 -7.82 -27.45
CA ASN A 592 4.09 -6.93 -27.36
C ASN A 592 5.26 -7.71 -26.76
N PHE A 593 6.11 -8.29 -27.61
CA PHE A 593 7.43 -8.74 -27.18
C PHE A 593 8.24 -7.48 -26.91
N ALA A 594 8.23 -7.00 -25.67
CA ALA A 594 8.94 -5.78 -25.27
C ALA A 594 10.42 -5.80 -25.69
N ASP A 595 11.01 -7.00 -25.75
CA ASP A 595 12.40 -7.25 -26.13
C ASP A 595 12.59 -7.74 -27.60
N GLY A 596 11.51 -7.73 -28.39
CA GLY A 596 11.49 -8.23 -29.77
C GLY A 596 11.53 -9.76 -29.88
N ILE A 597 11.44 -10.27 -31.11
CA ILE A 597 11.60 -11.70 -31.40
C ILE A 597 13.09 -12.03 -31.40
N GLN A 598 13.48 -13.05 -30.64
CA GLN A 598 14.84 -13.57 -30.60
C GLN A 598 14.89 -15.03 -31.06
N ILE A 599 15.94 -15.40 -31.78
CA ILE A 599 16.26 -16.80 -32.11
C ILE A 599 17.64 -17.08 -31.54
N ALA A 600 17.74 -18.05 -30.62
CA ALA A 600 18.99 -18.41 -29.94
C ALA A 600 19.73 -17.22 -29.28
N GLY A 601 18.98 -16.22 -28.80
CA GLY A 601 19.50 -15.00 -28.17
C GLY A 601 19.83 -13.86 -29.14
N ASP A 602 19.74 -14.08 -30.45
CA ASP A 602 19.92 -13.04 -31.46
C ASP A 602 18.58 -12.42 -31.86
N LYS A 603 18.54 -11.08 -31.92
CA LYS A 603 17.37 -10.34 -32.40
C LYS A 603 17.13 -10.62 -33.88
N VAL A 604 15.90 -10.97 -34.24
CA VAL A 604 15.49 -11.10 -35.64
C VAL A 604 15.39 -9.70 -36.26
N ILE A 605 16.18 -9.44 -37.30
CA ILE A 605 16.21 -8.16 -38.03
C ILE A 605 15.21 -8.25 -39.18
N SER A 606 14.30 -7.27 -39.29
CA SER A 606 13.35 -7.17 -40.40
C SER A 606 13.93 -6.38 -41.58
N GLU A 607 13.30 -6.47 -42.75
CA GLU A 607 13.72 -5.74 -43.97
C GLU A 607 13.81 -4.21 -43.77
N ASN A 608 13.00 -3.68 -42.84
CA ASN A 608 12.95 -2.25 -42.53
C ASN A 608 13.98 -1.80 -41.47
N ASP A 609 14.66 -2.73 -40.79
CA ASP A 609 15.64 -2.43 -39.75
C ASP A 609 17.03 -2.16 -40.37
N CYS A 610 17.20 -0.99 -40.99
CA CYS A 610 18.47 -0.56 -41.58
C CYS A 610 18.92 0.84 -41.11
N THR A 611 20.23 1.07 -41.08
CA THR A 611 20.81 2.40 -40.89
C THR A 611 21.43 2.87 -42.20
N VAL A 612 21.13 4.11 -42.63
CA VAL A 612 21.61 4.68 -43.89
C VAL A 612 22.46 5.92 -43.64
N TYR A 613 23.63 6.00 -44.27
CA TYR A 613 24.51 7.16 -44.25
C TYR A 613 24.90 7.56 -45.68
N THR A 614 24.76 8.85 -46.03
CA THR A 614 25.04 9.35 -47.38
C THR A 614 26.00 10.54 -47.37
N LEU A 615 27.11 10.41 -48.09
CA LEU A 615 27.98 11.52 -48.47
C LEU A 615 27.51 12.10 -49.81
N THR A 616 27.49 13.41 -49.91
CA THR A 616 27.12 14.20 -51.10
C THR A 616 28.12 15.35 -51.24
N LYS A 617 28.04 16.12 -52.32
CA LYS A 617 28.86 17.34 -52.48
C LYS A 617 28.70 18.36 -51.33
N ASP A 618 27.57 18.34 -50.62
CA ASP A 618 27.24 19.33 -49.59
C ASP A 618 27.90 19.01 -48.24
N ASN A 619 28.17 17.73 -47.95
CA ASN A 619 28.79 17.28 -46.71
C ASN A 619 30.15 16.59 -46.89
N SER A 620 30.55 16.29 -48.12
CA SER A 620 31.87 15.71 -48.43
C SER A 620 32.92 16.81 -48.67
N GLN A 621 34.08 16.61 -48.06
CA GLN A 621 35.27 17.40 -48.37
C GLN A 621 35.95 16.94 -49.66
N SER A 622 35.71 15.70 -50.11
CA SER A 622 36.33 15.12 -51.30
C SER A 622 35.57 15.36 -52.61
N PHE A 623 34.24 15.56 -52.55
CA PHE A 623 33.38 15.55 -53.75
C PHE A 623 32.95 16.95 -54.23
N ILE A 624 33.12 17.24 -55.52
CA ILE A 624 32.58 18.45 -56.16
C ILE A 624 31.15 18.23 -56.66
N ASP A 625 30.77 16.99 -56.95
CA ASP A 625 29.42 16.58 -57.34
C ASP A 625 29.19 15.09 -57.07
N GLY A 626 27.92 14.66 -57.04
CA GLY A 626 27.53 13.26 -56.82
C GLY A 626 27.31 12.85 -55.35
N TYR A 627 27.19 11.54 -55.12
CA TYR A 627 26.90 10.95 -53.80
C TYR A 627 27.44 9.53 -53.60
N VAL A 628 27.56 9.11 -52.34
CA VAL A 628 27.85 7.74 -51.88
C VAL A 628 26.92 7.42 -50.73
N THR A 629 26.21 6.29 -50.80
CA THR A 629 25.30 5.82 -49.74
C THR A 629 25.80 4.50 -49.17
N PHE A 630 25.85 4.41 -47.84
CA PHE A 630 26.15 3.23 -47.03
C PHE A 630 24.86 2.76 -46.35
N ILE A 631 24.47 1.51 -46.55
CA ILE A 631 23.25 0.92 -46.00
C ILE A 631 23.63 -0.27 -45.13
N LYS A 632 23.41 -0.18 -43.83
CA LYS A 632 23.74 -1.22 -42.84
C LYS A 632 22.51 -2.05 -42.49
N HIS A 633 22.56 -3.34 -42.81
CA HIS A 633 21.60 -4.35 -42.36
C HIS A 633 22.33 -5.32 -41.42
N GLY A 634 22.02 -5.24 -40.12
CA GLY A 634 22.72 -6.03 -39.11
C GLY A 634 24.24 -5.78 -39.11
N LYS A 635 25.01 -6.77 -39.54
CA LYS A 635 26.48 -6.75 -39.56
C LYS A 635 27.08 -6.55 -40.96
N GLU A 636 26.24 -6.42 -41.99
CA GLU A 636 26.65 -6.16 -43.37
C GLU A 636 26.32 -4.71 -43.78
N VAL A 637 27.22 -4.09 -44.54
CA VAL A 637 27.06 -2.76 -45.13
C VAL A 637 27.16 -2.88 -46.64
N VAL A 638 26.15 -2.40 -47.35
CA VAL A 638 26.14 -2.24 -48.81
C VAL A 638 26.41 -0.78 -49.15
N VAL A 639 27.31 -0.52 -50.09
CA VAL A 639 27.73 0.83 -50.47
C VAL A 639 27.58 1.04 -51.97
N ASN A 640 26.95 2.14 -52.33
CA ASN A 640 26.69 2.52 -53.72
C ASN A 640 26.88 4.02 -53.94
N GLY A 641 27.57 4.41 -55.00
CA GLY A 641 27.80 5.83 -55.26
C GLY A 641 28.24 6.16 -56.67
N THR A 642 28.04 7.43 -57.04
CA THR A 642 28.60 8.08 -58.23
C THR A 642 29.11 9.44 -57.81
N VAL A 643 30.42 9.67 -57.87
CA VAL A 643 31.07 10.88 -57.34
C VAL A 643 32.00 11.52 -58.35
N LYS A 644 32.18 12.82 -58.22
CA LYS A 644 33.20 13.61 -58.93
C LYS A 644 34.14 14.25 -57.92
N PHE A 645 35.45 14.05 -58.06
CA PHE A 645 36.42 14.51 -57.05
C PHE A 645 36.84 15.98 -57.23
N LYS A 646 37.00 16.72 -56.12
CA LYS A 646 37.48 18.13 -56.12
C LYS A 646 38.93 18.26 -56.55
N LYS A 647 39.76 17.27 -56.21
CA LYS A 647 41.20 17.23 -56.48
C LYS A 647 41.62 15.84 -56.95
N ALA A 648 42.84 15.72 -57.46
CA ALA A 648 43.40 14.41 -57.79
C ALA A 648 43.81 13.68 -56.49
N TYR A 649 43.54 12.37 -56.43
CA TYR A 649 43.99 11.50 -55.35
C TYR A 649 44.92 10.43 -55.93
N ALA A 650 46.16 10.36 -55.43
CA ALA A 650 47.12 9.32 -55.79
C ALA A 650 46.77 7.99 -55.09
N PHE A 651 47.30 6.88 -55.62
CA PHE A 651 47.12 5.56 -55.01
C PHE A 651 47.52 5.53 -53.53
N GLY A 652 46.68 4.93 -52.67
CA GLY A 652 46.96 4.73 -51.25
C GLY A 652 46.72 5.97 -50.38
N VAL A 653 46.16 7.04 -50.93
CA VAL A 653 45.84 8.28 -50.20
C VAL A 653 44.40 8.23 -49.66
N PRO A 654 44.15 8.62 -48.40
CA PRO A 654 42.79 8.73 -47.89
C PRO A 654 42.02 9.84 -48.62
N LEU A 655 40.72 9.62 -48.80
CA LEU A 655 39.79 10.71 -49.03
C LEU A 655 39.78 11.65 -47.82
N ASP A 656 39.31 12.87 -48.02
CA ASP A 656 39.20 13.86 -46.95
C ASP A 656 37.93 13.63 -46.08
N ASP A 657 37.26 12.48 -46.24
CA ASP A 657 36.03 12.07 -45.56
C ASP A 657 36.24 10.80 -44.72
N GLU A 658 35.52 10.70 -43.59
CA GLU A 658 35.46 9.52 -42.73
C GLU A 658 34.02 9.01 -42.62
N VAL A 659 33.84 7.68 -42.51
CA VAL A 659 32.53 7.07 -42.26
C VAL A 659 32.25 6.99 -40.75
N PRO A 660 30.98 7.07 -40.31
CA PRO A 660 30.62 6.93 -38.90
C PRO A 660 31.03 5.58 -38.31
N ASP A 661 31.22 5.52 -36.99
CA ASP A 661 31.73 4.35 -36.26
C ASP A 661 31.01 3.03 -36.60
N GLU A 662 29.68 3.07 -36.77
CA GLU A 662 28.88 1.88 -37.08
C GLU A 662 29.10 1.32 -38.50
N PHE A 663 29.69 2.12 -39.39
CA PHE A 663 30.04 1.75 -40.76
C PHE A 663 31.53 1.41 -40.90
N ILE A 664 32.32 1.40 -39.82
CA ILE A 664 33.75 1.05 -39.89
C ILE A 664 33.90 -0.44 -40.22
N ALA A 665 34.62 -0.74 -41.30
CA ALA A 665 34.92 -2.11 -41.69
C ALA A 665 35.72 -2.83 -40.58
N ARG A 666 35.26 -4.02 -40.17
CA ARG A 666 35.94 -4.89 -39.19
C ARG A 666 36.67 -6.07 -39.83
N ILE A 667 36.48 -6.27 -41.13
CA ILE A 667 37.24 -7.18 -41.98
C ILE A 667 38.31 -6.42 -42.77
N VAL A 668 39.27 -7.13 -43.39
CA VAL A 668 40.36 -6.48 -44.14
C VAL A 668 39.80 -5.83 -45.41
N HIS A 669 39.72 -4.49 -45.38
CA HIS A 669 39.43 -3.58 -46.50
C HIS A 669 38.15 -3.90 -47.29
N GLY A 670 37.04 -3.20 -47.00
CA GLY A 670 35.81 -3.31 -47.76
C GLY A 670 35.96 -2.67 -49.15
N MET A 671 36.26 -3.47 -50.18
CA MET A 671 36.53 -2.96 -51.52
C MET A 671 35.27 -2.42 -52.21
N LEU A 672 35.41 -1.23 -52.77
CA LEU A 672 34.42 -0.51 -53.55
C LEU A 672 34.97 -0.39 -54.97
N THR A 673 34.42 -1.14 -55.91
CA THR A 673 34.95 -1.21 -57.27
C THR A 673 34.00 -0.57 -58.26
N GLY A 674 34.57 0.06 -59.28
CA GLY A 674 33.79 0.93 -60.14
C GLY A 674 34.49 1.32 -61.44
N GLN A 675 33.76 2.00 -62.30
CA GLN A 675 34.27 2.54 -63.56
C GLN A 675 34.40 4.06 -63.51
N SER A 676 35.38 4.57 -64.24
CA SER A 676 35.69 5.99 -64.35
C SER A 676 35.28 6.53 -65.72
N GLY A 677 34.59 7.68 -65.75
CA GLY A 677 33.70 8.12 -66.84
C GLY A 677 34.28 8.35 -68.25
N THR A 678 35.56 8.05 -68.52
CA THR A 678 36.11 8.17 -69.88
C THR A 678 37.03 7.02 -70.31
N ASN A 679 37.42 6.08 -69.43
CA ASN A 679 38.32 4.96 -69.76
C ASN A 679 37.80 3.64 -69.17
N SER A 680 37.93 2.53 -69.91
CA SER A 680 37.47 1.18 -69.53
C SER A 680 38.27 0.51 -68.37
N VAL A 681 38.99 1.29 -67.58
CA VAL A 681 39.85 0.79 -66.49
C VAL A 681 39.05 0.78 -65.19
N SER A 682 38.91 -0.40 -64.58
CA SER A 682 38.30 -0.56 -63.26
C SER A 682 39.16 0.14 -62.21
N LYS A 683 38.56 1.05 -61.43
CA LYS A 683 39.19 1.71 -60.29
C LYS A 683 38.55 1.21 -58.99
N ALA A 684 39.30 1.31 -57.90
CA ALA A 684 38.82 0.85 -56.60
C ALA A 684 39.13 1.85 -55.47
N MET A 685 38.26 1.86 -54.48
CA MET A 685 38.47 2.42 -53.15
C MET A 685 38.23 1.31 -52.11
N TYR A 686 38.59 1.53 -50.85
CA TYR A 686 38.16 0.66 -49.77
C TYR A 686 37.96 1.42 -48.47
N VAL A 687 37.07 0.93 -47.62
CA VAL A 687 36.98 1.41 -46.23
C VAL A 687 38.07 0.71 -45.42
N GLN A 688 38.98 1.48 -44.82
CA GLN A 688 40.10 0.97 -44.06
C GLN A 688 39.63 0.31 -42.77
N LYS A 689 40.19 -0.87 -42.47
CA LYS A 689 39.85 -1.62 -41.27
C LYS A 689 40.12 -0.77 -40.02
N ASP A 690 39.15 -0.74 -39.11
CA ASP A 690 39.21 -0.09 -37.79
C ASP A 690 39.44 1.43 -37.76
N LEU A 691 39.59 2.10 -38.91
CA LEU A 691 39.99 3.51 -38.98
C LEU A 691 38.94 4.42 -39.62
N GLY A 692 37.88 3.89 -40.22
CA GLY A 692 36.80 4.68 -40.83
C GLY A 692 37.18 5.51 -42.07
N LYS A 693 38.45 5.47 -42.49
CA LYS A 693 38.93 6.20 -43.67
C LYS A 693 38.59 5.48 -44.96
N ILE A 694 38.11 6.23 -45.94
CA ILE A 694 37.96 5.72 -47.32
C ILE A 694 39.28 5.94 -48.04
N MET A 695 39.94 4.85 -48.40
CA MET A 695 41.25 4.85 -49.03
C MET A 695 41.13 4.64 -50.53
N THR A 696 41.89 5.39 -51.30
CA THR A 696 42.02 5.13 -52.74
C THR A 696 42.91 3.92 -52.99
N ASN A 697 42.45 3.01 -53.86
CA ASN A 697 43.22 1.85 -54.33
C ASN A 697 43.56 1.99 -55.83
N SER A 698 43.42 3.19 -56.36
CA SER A 698 43.67 3.57 -57.75
C SER A 698 43.94 5.08 -57.80
N GLU A 699 44.54 5.57 -58.87
CA GLU A 699 44.70 7.02 -59.08
C GLU A 699 43.40 7.62 -59.64
N PHE A 700 42.96 8.72 -59.02
CA PHE A 700 41.76 9.46 -59.40
C PHE A 700 42.14 10.87 -59.83
N ALA A 701 41.68 11.30 -61.02
CA ALA A 701 41.90 12.66 -61.49
C ALA A 701 40.85 13.62 -60.92
N ALA A 702 41.23 14.89 -60.76
CA ALA A 702 40.28 15.95 -60.44
C ALA A 702 39.23 16.09 -61.56
N ASN A 703 37.99 16.39 -61.20
CA ASN A 703 36.87 16.56 -62.15
C ASN A 703 36.52 15.31 -62.99
N GLU A 704 36.93 14.12 -62.56
CA GLU A 704 36.56 12.85 -63.18
C GLU A 704 35.41 12.17 -62.42
N TRP A 705 34.42 11.63 -63.14
CA TRP A 705 33.31 10.87 -62.55
C TRP A 705 33.72 9.42 -62.25
N PHE A 706 33.36 8.92 -61.07
CA PHE A 706 33.59 7.55 -60.64
C PHE A 706 32.31 6.94 -60.06
N THR A 707 31.84 5.84 -60.65
CA THR A 707 30.64 5.10 -60.21
C THR A 707 31.06 3.74 -59.66
N PHE A 708 30.61 3.40 -58.45
CA PHE A 708 31.02 2.17 -57.76
C PHE A 708 29.92 1.52 -56.92
N HIS A 709 30.08 0.22 -56.70
CA HIS A 709 29.29 -0.62 -55.80
C HIS A 709 30.24 -1.48 -54.95
N GLY A 710 29.88 -1.78 -53.70
CA GLY A 710 30.56 -2.78 -52.89
C GLY A 710 29.78 -3.15 -51.65
N ASN A 711 30.21 -4.18 -50.94
CA ASN A 711 29.68 -4.54 -49.63
C ASN A 711 30.80 -5.00 -48.70
N TYR A 712 30.64 -4.79 -47.39
CA TYR A 712 31.60 -5.23 -46.38
C TYR A 712 30.95 -5.46 -45.03
N TRP A 713 31.71 -6.09 -44.13
CA TRP A 713 31.23 -6.48 -42.80
C TRP A 713 31.73 -5.54 -41.70
N VAL A 714 30.83 -5.16 -40.80
CA VAL A 714 31.09 -4.30 -39.62
C VAL A 714 30.98 -5.08 -38.30
N GLY A 715 30.56 -6.34 -38.34
CA GLY A 715 30.55 -7.21 -37.17
C GLY A 715 31.93 -7.76 -36.82
N VAL A 716 32.16 -7.99 -35.53
CA VAL A 716 33.29 -8.80 -35.04
C VAL A 716 32.97 -10.27 -35.36
N LYS A 717 33.95 -11.00 -35.89
CA LYS A 717 33.78 -12.42 -36.22
C LYS A 717 33.63 -13.27 -34.96
#